data_AF-A0A1U7TNX9-F1
#
_entry.id   AF-A0A1U7TNX9-F1
#
_cell.length_a   1.000
_cell.length_b   1.000
_cell.length_c   1.000
_cell.angle_alpha   90.00
_cell.angle_beta   90.00
_cell.angle_gamma   90.00
#
_symmetry.space_group_name_H-M   'P 1'
#
loop_
_entity.id
_entity.type
_entity.pdbx_description
1 polymer ?
#
loop_
_entity_poly.entity_id
_entity_poly.type
_entity_poly.pdbx_seq_one_letter_code
_entity_poly.pdbx_strand_id
1 'polypeptide(L)'
;VLGDRWANICRWTEDRWALLQDILLKWQRFTEEQCLYSAWLSEKEDAMNKIDITGFKDQNEMLSTLQKLTVLKADLEKKKQTMDKLYSLNHDLLSTLKNKSVTQKMEAWLENFAQRWENLVQKLGKSSAQISQAVTTTQPSLTQTTVMETVTMVTTREQILVKHAQEELPPPPPQKKRQITVDSEIRKRLDVDITELHSWITRSEAVLQSPEFAIYRKEGNFSDLKEKVNAIEREKAEKFRKLQDASRSAQALVEQMVNEGVNADSIKQASEQLNSRWIEFCQLLSERLNWLEYQNNIITFYNQLQQLEQMTTTAENWLKIQPTTTSEPTAIKSQLKMCKDEVKRLSALQPQIERLKIQSIALKEKGQGPMFLDADFVAFTNHFKQVFSDVQTREKELQTIFDALPPIRYQETMSTIRTWIQQSETKLSIPQLGVTEYEIMEQRLGELQALQSSLQEQQSGLNYLSTTVKEMSKKAPSEISRKFEAEFEDIEGRWKKLSSQLVEHCQKLEDHMNKLRKIQNHIKTLRKWMAEVDVFLKEEWPALGDSEILKKQLKQCRLLVNDIQTIQPSLNSVNEGGEKIKTEAEPDFASRLETELRELNTQWDHMCQQVYARKEALKGGLDKTVSLQKDLSEMHEWMTQAEEEYLERDFEYKTPDELQAAVEEMKRAKEEAQQKEAKVKLLTESVNSVIAQAPPVAQEALKKELDTLTTNYQWLCTRLNGKCKTLEEVWACWHELLSYLEKANKWLNEVEFKLKTTENVPAGAEEISEVLDSLENLMQHSEDNPNQIRILAQTLTDGGVMDELINEELETFNSRWRELHEEAVRRQKLLEQSIQSAQEIEKSLHLIQESLTLIDKQLAAYIADKVDAAQMPQEAQYVNTTRHKRMLKSSMSLCVDGAHFTQNMTTLLLR
;
A
#
# COMPACT_ATOMS: atom_id res chain seq x y z
N VAL A 1 -33.30 -26.21 5.58
CA VAL A 1 -33.77 -25.04 4.79
C VAL A 1 -32.85 -23.82 4.94
N LEU A 2 -32.69 -23.22 6.13
CA LEU A 2 -31.83 -22.03 6.30
C LEU A 2 -30.34 -22.34 6.08
N GLY A 3 -29.84 -23.45 6.63
CA GLY A 3 -28.46 -23.92 6.39
C GLY A 3 -28.17 -24.15 4.90
N ASP A 4 -29.08 -24.76 4.16
CA ASP A 4 -28.92 -25.01 2.71
C ASP A 4 -28.91 -23.71 1.91
N ARG A 5 -29.74 -22.73 2.30
CA ARG A 5 -29.72 -21.39 1.70
C ARG A 5 -28.40 -20.67 1.98
N TRP A 6 -27.86 -20.79 3.20
CA TRP A 6 -26.56 -20.20 3.54
C TRP A 6 -25.41 -20.88 2.79
N ALA A 7 -25.39 -22.21 2.73
CA ALA A 7 -24.41 -22.97 1.93
C ALA A 7 -24.49 -22.66 0.43
N ASN A 8 -25.68 -22.35 -0.09
CA ASN A 8 -25.85 -21.87 -1.47
C ASN A 8 -25.29 -20.44 -1.67
N ILE A 9 -25.44 -19.55 -0.68
CA ILE A 9 -24.86 -18.20 -0.72
C ILE A 9 -23.33 -18.26 -0.61
N CYS A 10 -22.77 -19.10 0.27
CA CYS A 10 -21.32 -19.31 0.37
C CYS A 10 -20.74 -19.83 -0.95
N ARG A 11 -21.30 -20.93 -1.50
CA ARG A 11 -20.86 -21.48 -2.80
C ARG A 11 -21.01 -20.48 -3.94
N TRP A 12 -22.15 -19.77 -4.02
CA TRP A 12 -22.32 -18.71 -5.03
C TRP A 12 -21.27 -17.60 -4.89
N THR A 13 -20.88 -17.24 -3.66
CA THR A 13 -19.85 -16.22 -3.40
C THR A 13 -18.46 -16.71 -3.79
N GLU A 14 -18.13 -17.98 -3.48
CA GLU A 14 -16.88 -18.64 -3.88
C GLU A 14 -16.78 -18.78 -5.41
N ASP A 15 -17.83 -19.27 -6.07
CA ASP A 15 -17.93 -19.37 -7.54
C ASP A 15 -17.82 -17.98 -8.20
N ARG A 16 -18.47 -16.97 -7.61
CA ARG A 16 -18.42 -15.58 -8.09
C ARG A 16 -17.02 -15.00 -7.92
N TRP A 17 -16.33 -15.30 -6.83
CA TRP A 17 -14.95 -14.86 -6.56
C TRP A 17 -13.97 -15.53 -7.51
N ALA A 18 -14.07 -16.85 -7.72
CA ALA A 18 -13.24 -17.59 -8.68
C ALA A 18 -13.42 -17.07 -10.12
N LEU A 19 -14.67 -16.78 -10.53
CA LEU A 19 -14.97 -16.14 -11.82
C LEU A 19 -14.35 -14.73 -11.94
N LEU A 20 -14.37 -13.94 -10.87
CA LEU A 20 -13.74 -12.61 -10.86
C LEU A 20 -12.21 -12.69 -10.93
N GLN A 21 -11.59 -13.71 -10.31
CA GLN A 21 -10.15 -13.97 -10.43
C GLN A 21 -9.75 -14.40 -11.85
N ASP A 22 -10.51 -15.31 -12.48
CA ASP A 22 -10.27 -15.70 -13.89
C ASP A 22 -10.41 -14.51 -14.86
N ILE A 23 -11.45 -13.68 -14.67
CA ILE A 23 -11.63 -12.44 -15.43
C ILE A 23 -10.45 -11.49 -15.20
N LEU A 24 -10.01 -11.28 -13.96
CA LEU A 24 -8.89 -10.40 -13.64
C LEU A 24 -7.59 -10.86 -14.31
N LEU A 25 -7.28 -12.16 -14.24
CA LEU A 25 -6.08 -12.73 -14.85
C LEU A 25 -6.09 -12.60 -16.39
N LYS A 26 -7.23 -12.85 -17.02
CA LYS A 26 -7.40 -12.67 -18.47
C LYS A 26 -7.31 -11.19 -18.86
N TRP A 27 -7.88 -10.29 -18.05
CA TRP A 27 -7.80 -8.85 -18.25
C TRP A 27 -6.37 -8.32 -18.14
N GLN A 28 -5.61 -8.76 -17.14
CA GLN A 28 -4.19 -8.42 -16.97
C GLN A 28 -3.37 -8.86 -18.18
N ARG A 29 -3.45 -10.14 -18.58
CA ARG A 29 -2.75 -10.67 -19.75
C ARG A 29 -3.07 -9.92 -21.04
N PHE A 30 -4.34 -9.59 -21.27
CA PHE A 30 -4.74 -8.77 -22.41
C PHE A 30 -4.13 -7.37 -22.35
N THR A 31 -4.20 -6.70 -21.19
CA THR A 31 -3.71 -5.32 -21.00
C THR A 31 -2.18 -5.23 -21.12
N GLU A 32 -1.45 -6.20 -20.59
CA GLU A 32 0.03 -6.27 -20.70
C GLU A 32 0.47 -6.39 -22.15
N GLU A 33 -0.07 -7.36 -22.89
CA GLU A 33 0.23 -7.56 -24.32
C GLU A 33 -0.22 -6.35 -25.16
N GLN A 34 -1.36 -5.74 -24.81
CA GLN A 34 -1.90 -4.56 -25.49
C GLN A 34 -1.01 -3.33 -25.30
N CYS A 35 -0.52 -3.08 -24.08
CA CYS A 35 0.45 -2.02 -23.80
C CYS A 35 1.77 -2.23 -24.55
N LEU A 36 2.33 -3.44 -24.51
CA LEU A 36 3.56 -3.80 -25.22
C LEU A 36 3.42 -3.64 -26.74
N TYR A 37 2.29 -4.05 -27.31
CA TYR A 37 2.01 -3.90 -28.73
C TYR A 37 1.81 -2.44 -29.13
N SER A 38 1.09 -1.64 -28.33
CA SER A 38 0.89 -0.21 -28.57
C SER A 38 2.20 0.58 -28.55
N ALA A 39 3.08 0.30 -27.58
CA ALA A 39 4.40 0.94 -27.47
C ALA A 39 5.27 0.60 -28.69
N TRP A 40 5.35 -0.68 -29.05
CA TRP A 40 6.07 -1.15 -30.24
C TRP A 40 5.52 -0.53 -31.53
N LEU A 41 4.19 -0.42 -31.68
CA LEU A 41 3.58 0.11 -32.89
C LEU A 41 3.84 1.61 -33.04
N SER A 42 3.85 2.35 -31.92
CA SER A 42 4.25 3.76 -31.88
C SER A 42 5.74 3.95 -32.23
N GLU A 43 6.64 3.09 -31.71
CA GLU A 43 8.06 3.08 -32.07
C GLU A 43 8.27 2.91 -33.59
N LYS A 44 7.51 2.00 -34.23
CA LYS A 44 7.61 1.76 -35.68
C LYS A 44 6.95 2.86 -36.52
N GLU A 45 5.87 3.48 -36.06
CA GLU A 45 5.30 4.69 -36.67
C GLU A 45 6.31 5.84 -36.67
N ASP A 46 6.99 6.08 -35.53
CA ASP A 46 8.04 7.09 -35.41
C ASP A 46 9.28 6.77 -36.25
N ALA A 47 9.71 5.51 -36.28
CA ALA A 47 10.79 5.06 -37.16
C ALA A 47 10.44 5.31 -38.63
N MET A 48 9.21 5.04 -39.05
CA MET A 48 8.74 5.32 -40.41
C MET A 48 8.67 6.82 -40.73
N ASN A 49 8.23 7.65 -39.78
CA ASN A 49 8.16 9.10 -39.96
C ASN A 49 9.54 9.78 -40.02
N LYS A 50 10.61 9.13 -39.52
CA LYS A 50 12.00 9.61 -39.54
C LYS A 50 12.79 9.16 -40.78
N ILE A 51 12.19 8.43 -41.71
CA ILE A 51 12.86 8.00 -42.95
C ILE A 51 12.61 9.04 -44.04
N ASP A 52 13.63 9.82 -44.37
CA ASP A 52 13.59 10.77 -45.48
C ASP A 52 13.46 10.02 -46.83
N ILE A 53 12.45 10.40 -47.61
CA ILE A 53 12.04 9.71 -48.84
C ILE A 53 12.41 10.50 -50.11
N THR A 54 13.02 11.68 -49.96
CA THR A 54 13.23 12.66 -51.04
C THR A 54 14.57 13.37 -50.89
N GLY A 55 15.27 13.63 -52.00
CA GLY A 55 16.46 14.49 -52.01
C GLY A 55 17.79 13.78 -51.73
N PHE A 56 17.92 12.49 -52.09
CA PHE A 56 19.16 11.72 -51.96
C PHE A 56 20.33 12.39 -52.69
N LYS A 57 21.48 12.51 -52.01
CA LYS A 57 22.70 13.12 -52.54
C LYS A 57 23.58 12.14 -53.31
N ASP A 58 23.50 10.85 -52.97
CA ASP A 58 24.21 9.77 -53.65
C ASP A 58 23.44 8.44 -53.62
N GLN A 59 23.94 7.42 -54.34
CA GLN A 59 23.34 6.08 -54.38
C GLN A 59 23.46 5.30 -53.04
N ASN A 60 24.42 5.62 -52.18
CA ASN A 60 24.62 4.92 -50.91
C ASN A 60 23.58 5.36 -49.86
N GLU A 61 23.23 6.65 -49.83
CA GLU A 61 22.14 7.19 -49.01
C GLU A 61 20.78 6.58 -49.41
N MET A 62 20.56 6.39 -50.71
CA MET A 62 19.38 5.71 -51.25
C MET A 62 19.35 4.21 -50.87
N LEU A 63 20.46 3.49 -50.98
CA LEU A 63 20.58 2.08 -50.59
C LEU A 63 20.42 1.89 -49.07
N SER A 64 20.96 2.79 -48.25
CA SER A 64 20.77 2.78 -46.80
C SER A 64 19.30 2.96 -46.43
N THR A 65 18.60 3.87 -47.13
CA THR A 65 17.16 4.10 -46.96
C THR A 65 16.33 2.88 -47.35
N LEU A 66 16.67 2.21 -48.46
CA LEU A 66 16.06 0.92 -48.85
C LEU A 66 16.30 -0.19 -47.82
N GLN A 67 17.50 -0.29 -47.25
CA GLN A 67 17.79 -1.26 -46.18
C GLN A 67 16.94 -1.00 -44.92
N LYS A 68 16.84 0.26 -44.47
CA LYS A 68 15.99 0.64 -43.33
C LYS A 68 14.52 0.26 -43.54
N LEU A 69 13.95 0.54 -44.71
CA LEU A 69 12.57 0.15 -45.05
C LEU A 69 12.40 -1.37 -45.13
N THR A 70 13.40 -2.10 -45.64
CA THR A 70 13.37 -3.57 -45.71
C THR A 70 13.39 -4.20 -44.32
N VAL A 71 14.19 -3.66 -43.39
CA VAL A 71 14.19 -4.07 -41.98
C VAL A 71 12.83 -3.76 -41.32
N LEU A 72 12.27 -2.57 -41.54
CA LEU A 72 10.95 -2.20 -41.00
C LEU A 72 9.86 -3.16 -41.50
N LYS A 73 9.91 -3.54 -42.79
CA LYS A 73 8.99 -4.53 -43.39
C LYS A 73 9.11 -5.90 -42.70
N ALA A 74 10.33 -6.39 -42.49
CA ALA A 74 10.56 -7.67 -41.83
C ALA A 74 10.13 -7.67 -40.34
N ASP A 75 10.28 -6.54 -39.65
CA ASP A 75 9.79 -6.36 -38.27
C ASP A 75 8.26 -6.40 -38.19
N LEU A 76 7.57 -5.72 -39.12
CA LEU A 76 6.11 -5.80 -39.27
C LEU A 76 5.66 -7.24 -39.57
N GLU A 77 6.31 -7.91 -40.52
CA GLU A 77 5.92 -9.27 -40.92
C GLU A 77 6.05 -10.28 -39.77
N LYS A 78 7.08 -10.14 -38.92
CA LYS A 78 7.25 -10.91 -37.67
C LYS A 78 6.19 -10.60 -36.61
N LYS A 79 5.75 -9.35 -36.49
CA LYS A 79 4.85 -8.89 -35.41
C LYS A 79 3.36 -9.12 -35.69
N LYS A 80 3.00 -9.58 -36.88
CA LYS A 80 1.63 -9.97 -37.24
C LYS A 80 1.04 -11.01 -36.26
N GLN A 81 1.83 -12.01 -35.87
CA GLN A 81 1.41 -13.05 -34.92
C GLN A 81 1.05 -12.50 -33.53
N THR A 82 1.60 -11.35 -33.13
CA THR A 82 1.22 -10.69 -31.86
C THR A 82 -0.15 -10.03 -31.95
N MET A 83 -0.56 -9.55 -33.13
CA MET A 83 -1.93 -9.08 -33.36
C MET A 83 -2.92 -10.23 -33.23
N ASP A 84 -2.65 -11.37 -33.89
CA ASP A 84 -3.50 -12.57 -33.81
C ASP A 84 -3.66 -13.06 -32.35
N LYS A 85 -2.58 -13.00 -31.56
CA LYS A 85 -2.59 -13.28 -30.12
C LYS A 85 -3.47 -12.31 -29.34
N LEU A 86 -3.45 -11.00 -29.64
CA LEU A 86 -4.35 -10.02 -29.01
C LEU A 86 -5.83 -10.27 -29.34
N TYR A 87 -6.15 -10.66 -30.58
CA TYR A 87 -7.51 -11.08 -30.94
C TYR A 87 -7.94 -12.32 -30.16
N SER A 88 -7.07 -13.32 -29.99
CA SER A 88 -7.39 -14.52 -29.19
C SER A 88 -7.58 -14.21 -27.70
N LEU A 89 -6.70 -13.42 -27.09
CA LEU A 89 -6.81 -13.01 -25.68
C LEU A 89 -8.07 -12.18 -25.42
N ASN A 90 -8.43 -11.29 -26.36
CA ASN A 90 -9.70 -10.56 -26.29
C ASN A 90 -10.89 -11.51 -26.39
N HIS A 91 -10.88 -12.47 -27.32
CA HIS A 91 -11.98 -13.43 -27.45
C HIS A 91 -12.14 -14.29 -26.19
N ASP A 92 -11.05 -14.80 -25.63
CA ASP A 92 -11.04 -15.57 -24.38
C ASP A 92 -11.60 -14.75 -23.20
N LEU A 93 -11.24 -13.47 -23.10
CA LEU A 93 -11.73 -12.57 -22.08
C LEU A 93 -13.21 -12.19 -22.26
N LEU A 94 -13.65 -11.94 -23.50
CA LEU A 94 -15.04 -11.63 -23.81
C LEU A 94 -15.97 -12.86 -23.65
N SER A 95 -15.43 -14.08 -23.78
CA SER A 95 -16.18 -15.31 -23.52
C SER A 95 -16.63 -15.44 -22.06
N THR A 96 -15.84 -14.91 -21.10
CA THR A 96 -16.18 -14.90 -19.67
C THR A 96 -16.82 -13.58 -19.23
N LEU A 97 -16.42 -12.47 -19.84
CA LEU A 97 -16.88 -11.12 -19.53
C LEU A 97 -18.18 -10.80 -20.28
N LYS A 98 -19.31 -11.24 -19.72
CA LYS A 98 -20.68 -11.03 -20.25
C LYS A 98 -21.19 -9.57 -20.13
N ASN A 99 -20.37 -8.57 -20.48
CA ASN A 99 -20.73 -7.15 -20.43
C ASN A 99 -20.55 -6.47 -21.81
N LYS A 100 -21.68 -6.29 -22.51
CA LYS A 100 -21.77 -5.70 -23.85
C LYS A 100 -21.08 -4.34 -24.00
N SER A 101 -21.10 -3.50 -22.97
CA SER A 101 -20.48 -2.15 -23.02
C SER A 101 -18.95 -2.20 -22.99
N VAL A 102 -18.39 -3.26 -22.38
CA VAL A 102 -16.95 -3.51 -22.33
C VAL A 102 -16.52 -4.19 -23.63
N THR A 103 -17.29 -5.17 -24.11
CA THR A 103 -17.12 -5.80 -25.44
C THR A 103 -16.89 -4.75 -26.53
N GLN A 104 -17.82 -3.79 -26.67
CA GLN A 104 -17.74 -2.73 -27.69
C GLN A 104 -16.49 -1.85 -27.56
N LYS A 105 -16.02 -1.58 -26.32
CA LYS A 105 -14.80 -0.80 -26.09
C LYS A 105 -13.54 -1.56 -26.47
N MET A 106 -13.50 -2.87 -26.23
CA MET A 106 -12.33 -3.70 -26.55
C MET A 106 -12.24 -4.00 -28.05
N GLU A 107 -13.38 -4.23 -28.70
CA GLU A 107 -13.48 -4.32 -30.17
C GLU A 107 -12.99 -3.02 -30.84
N ALA A 108 -13.46 -1.85 -30.39
CA ALA A 108 -13.01 -0.56 -30.90
C ALA A 108 -11.50 -0.30 -30.69
N TRP A 109 -10.90 -0.87 -29.64
CA TRP A 109 -9.46 -0.81 -29.39
C TRP A 109 -8.65 -1.66 -30.38
N LEU A 110 -9.10 -2.87 -30.69
CA LEU A 110 -8.46 -3.72 -31.69
C LEU A 110 -8.60 -3.16 -33.10
N GLU A 111 -9.75 -2.56 -33.42
CA GLU A 111 -9.98 -1.84 -34.67
C GLU A 111 -9.00 -0.66 -34.82
N ASN A 112 -8.74 0.08 -33.74
CA ASN A 112 -7.73 1.16 -33.76
C ASN A 112 -6.32 0.64 -34.09
N PHE A 113 -5.92 -0.51 -33.52
CA PHE A 113 -4.64 -1.14 -33.85
C PHE A 113 -4.58 -1.65 -35.29
N ALA A 114 -5.66 -2.26 -35.79
CA ALA A 114 -5.76 -2.68 -37.19
C ALA A 114 -5.60 -1.48 -38.14
N GLN A 115 -6.31 -0.38 -37.88
CA GLN A 115 -6.23 0.83 -38.69
C GLN A 115 -4.83 1.48 -38.66
N ARG A 116 -4.18 1.54 -37.48
CA ARG A 116 -2.80 2.03 -37.34
C ARG A 116 -1.80 1.15 -38.08
N TRP A 117 -1.94 -0.17 -37.97
CA TRP A 117 -1.13 -1.15 -38.70
C TRP A 117 -1.26 -0.99 -40.21
N GLU A 118 -2.49 -0.91 -40.74
CA GLU A 118 -2.72 -0.68 -42.18
C GLU A 118 -2.13 0.65 -42.65
N ASN A 119 -2.28 1.72 -41.87
CA ASN A 119 -1.69 3.02 -42.19
C ASN A 119 -0.16 2.94 -42.28
N LEU A 120 0.49 2.21 -41.37
CA LEU A 120 1.92 1.99 -41.36
C LEU A 120 2.39 1.15 -42.55
N VAL A 121 1.69 0.06 -42.87
CA VAL A 121 1.95 -0.79 -44.05
C VAL A 121 1.74 -0.02 -45.35
N GLN A 122 0.69 0.81 -45.46
CA GLN A 122 0.45 1.67 -46.62
C GLN A 122 1.54 2.74 -46.78
N LYS A 123 1.96 3.40 -45.69
CA LYS A 123 3.10 4.35 -45.73
C LYS A 123 4.36 3.66 -46.23
N LEU A 124 4.71 2.52 -45.65
CA LEU A 124 5.87 1.71 -46.02
C LEU A 124 5.84 1.29 -47.50
N GLY A 125 4.69 0.85 -48.00
CA GLY A 125 4.49 0.51 -49.41
C GLY A 125 4.66 1.72 -50.34
N LYS A 126 4.09 2.88 -49.97
CA LYS A 126 4.23 4.14 -50.74
C LYS A 126 5.68 4.61 -50.79
N SER A 127 6.39 4.62 -49.67
CA SER A 127 7.82 4.99 -49.61
C SER A 127 8.70 4.03 -50.39
N SER A 128 8.45 2.72 -50.30
CA SER A 128 9.19 1.71 -51.09
C SER A 128 8.97 1.89 -52.61
N ALA A 129 7.75 2.20 -53.03
CA ALA A 129 7.43 2.47 -54.43
C ALA A 129 8.07 3.77 -54.95
N GLN A 130 8.06 4.85 -54.15
CA GLN A 130 8.69 6.13 -54.50
C GLN A 130 10.20 6.00 -54.71
N ILE A 131 10.89 5.27 -53.83
CA ILE A 131 12.33 5.05 -53.99
C ILE A 131 12.60 4.14 -55.19
N SER A 132 11.80 3.10 -55.43
CA SER A 132 11.92 2.23 -56.62
C SER A 132 11.74 3.00 -57.94
N GLN A 133 10.85 4.00 -57.98
CA GLN A 133 10.71 4.89 -59.13
C GLN A 133 11.96 5.77 -59.31
N ALA A 134 12.49 6.35 -58.23
CA ALA A 134 13.71 7.16 -58.28
C ALA A 134 14.95 6.38 -58.73
N VAL A 135 15.06 5.06 -58.45
CA VAL A 135 16.13 4.19 -58.97
C VAL A 135 16.07 4.08 -60.51
N THR A 136 14.87 4.16 -61.10
CA THR A 136 14.66 3.91 -62.53
C THR A 136 14.99 5.14 -63.40
N THR A 137 15.05 6.34 -62.81
CA THR A 137 15.33 7.60 -63.51
C THR A 137 16.82 7.93 -63.71
N THR A 138 17.74 7.10 -63.21
CA THR A 138 19.19 7.37 -63.21
C THR A 138 19.98 6.36 -64.05
N GLN A 139 19.75 6.38 -65.37
CA GLN A 139 20.58 5.67 -66.35
C GLN A 139 20.76 6.47 -67.64
N PRO A 140 22.01 6.74 -68.05
CA PRO A 140 22.37 6.84 -69.46
C PRO A 140 23.35 5.74 -69.87
N SER A 141 23.11 5.24 -71.07
CA SER A 141 23.94 4.34 -71.88
C SER A 141 25.45 4.61 -71.86
N LEU A 142 26.25 3.54 -71.87
CA LEU A 142 27.53 3.53 -72.58
C LEU A 142 28.01 2.10 -72.91
N THR A 143 27.79 1.71 -74.17
CA THR A 143 28.60 0.69 -74.84
C THR A 143 29.93 1.32 -75.26
N GLN A 144 31.07 0.74 -74.88
CA GLN A 144 32.01 0.15 -75.85
C GLN A 144 33.25 -0.45 -75.18
N THR A 145 33.59 -1.65 -75.64
CA THR A 145 34.87 -2.35 -75.45
C THR A 145 36.01 -1.65 -76.19
N THR A 146 37.18 -1.55 -75.57
CA THR A 146 38.47 -1.63 -76.29
C THR A 146 39.57 -2.18 -75.37
N VAL A 147 40.55 -2.87 -75.95
CA VAL A 147 41.51 -3.74 -75.27
C VAL A 147 42.95 -3.43 -75.73
N MET A 148 43.85 -3.32 -74.76
CA MET A 148 45.33 -3.53 -74.77
C MET A 148 46.29 -2.86 -75.79
N GLU A 149 47.50 -2.62 -75.26
CA GLU A 149 48.81 -2.58 -75.97
C GLU A 149 49.07 -1.40 -76.95
N THR A 150 50.31 -0.94 -77.22
CA THR A 150 51.66 -1.46 -76.91
C THR A 150 52.69 -0.33 -76.62
N VAL A 151 53.99 -0.68 -76.59
CA VAL A 151 55.16 0.07 -76.09
C VAL A 151 55.89 0.89 -77.19
N THR A 152 56.93 1.65 -76.80
CA THR A 152 58.18 2.02 -77.54
C THR A 152 58.31 3.39 -78.27
N MET A 153 58.97 4.33 -77.57
CA MET A 153 60.25 5.02 -77.91
C MET A 153 60.47 5.89 -79.19
N VAL A 154 61.39 6.86 -79.03
CA VAL A 154 62.24 7.59 -80.01
C VAL A 154 61.75 8.95 -80.57
N THR A 155 62.17 9.99 -79.85
CA THR A 155 62.87 11.22 -80.31
C THR A 155 62.81 11.73 -81.77
N THR A 156 62.26 12.95 -81.91
CA THR A 156 62.80 14.12 -82.66
C THR A 156 63.38 13.96 -84.08
N ARG A 157 62.61 14.44 -85.07
CA ARG A 157 63.07 15.34 -86.15
C ARG A 157 63.12 16.79 -85.61
N GLU A 158 63.79 17.78 -86.19
CA GLU A 158 64.36 17.94 -87.54
C GLU A 158 65.38 19.10 -87.52
N GLN A 159 66.55 19.00 -88.20
CA GLN A 159 67.20 20.17 -88.82
C GLN A 159 68.36 19.83 -89.78
N ILE A 160 68.49 20.67 -90.82
CA ILE A 160 69.67 20.91 -91.69
C ILE A 160 70.03 19.83 -92.72
N LEU A 161 69.91 20.18 -94.01
CA LEU A 161 70.99 20.03 -94.99
C LEU A 161 70.79 20.94 -96.22
N VAL A 162 71.74 21.84 -96.50
CA VAL A 162 71.94 22.49 -97.82
C VAL A 162 73.42 22.37 -98.20
N LYS A 163 73.70 22.28 -99.50
CA LYS A 163 74.92 21.70 -100.08
C LYS A 163 76.17 22.60 -100.08
N HIS A 164 77.32 21.92 -100.21
CA HIS A 164 78.61 22.45 -100.67
C HIS A 164 78.54 23.29 -101.97
N ALA A 165 79.49 24.22 -102.13
CA ALA A 165 80.55 24.14 -103.16
C ALA A 165 81.70 25.12 -102.83
N GLN A 166 82.86 24.93 -103.46
CA GLN A 166 84.16 25.56 -103.16
C GLN A 166 84.82 26.07 -104.46
N GLU A 167 85.85 26.91 -104.35
CA GLU A 167 86.87 27.25 -105.39
C GLU A 167 86.47 28.01 -106.67
N GLU A 168 87.21 29.08 -107.01
CA GLU A 168 88.39 29.04 -107.93
C GLU A 168 89.13 30.40 -108.02
N LEU A 169 90.36 30.39 -108.59
CA LEU A 169 91.30 31.50 -108.90
C LEU A 169 91.95 31.22 -110.29
N PRO A 170 92.69 32.14 -110.97
CA PRO A 170 92.68 33.62 -110.98
C PRO A 170 92.36 34.22 -112.40
N PRO A 171 93.23 34.40 -113.45
CA PRO A 171 94.67 34.72 -113.57
C PRO A 171 95.08 36.18 -114.01
N PRO A 172 95.34 36.63 -115.28
CA PRO A 172 96.51 37.53 -115.52
C PRO A 172 96.30 38.77 -116.48
N PRO A 173 97.35 39.33 -117.15
CA PRO A 173 98.16 40.54 -116.82
C PRO A 173 97.98 41.66 -117.92
N PRO A 174 98.88 42.65 -118.23
CA PRO A 174 100.28 42.98 -117.83
C PRO A 174 100.50 44.50 -117.54
N GLN A 175 101.68 45.18 -117.57
CA GLN A 175 103.07 44.82 -117.93
C GLN A 175 104.16 45.50 -117.04
N LYS A 176 105.01 46.40 -117.56
CA LYS A 176 106.20 46.98 -116.88
C LYS A 176 106.62 48.37 -117.39
N LYS A 177 107.32 49.10 -116.50
CA LYS A 177 108.53 49.94 -116.69
C LYS A 177 108.45 51.44 -117.06
N ARG A 178 109.26 52.19 -116.29
CA ARG A 178 109.80 53.57 -116.37
C ARG A 178 108.95 54.61 -115.62
N GLN A 179 109.28 55.02 -114.38
CA GLN A 179 110.51 55.67 -113.88
C GLN A 179 110.73 57.08 -114.46
N ILE A 180 110.43 58.08 -113.64
CA ILE A 180 111.23 59.29 -113.37
C ILE A 180 110.93 59.70 -111.92
N THR A 181 111.94 60.27 -111.26
CA THR A 181 112.04 60.53 -109.81
C THR A 181 111.52 61.92 -109.44
N VAL A 182 111.00 62.10 -108.21
CA VAL A 182 111.49 63.07 -107.19
C VAL A 182 110.59 63.02 -105.93
N ASP A 183 111.20 62.56 -104.84
CA ASP A 183 111.06 62.90 -103.41
C ASP A 183 109.70 63.13 -102.70
N SER A 184 109.37 62.23 -101.77
CA SER A 184 109.43 62.49 -100.31
C SER A 184 109.03 61.22 -99.54
N GLU A 185 109.96 60.66 -98.74
CA GLU A 185 109.77 59.38 -98.02
C GLU A 185 108.62 59.44 -96.98
N ILE A 186 108.24 60.65 -96.55
CA ILE A 186 107.17 60.91 -95.58
C ILE A 186 105.80 60.46 -96.14
N ARG A 187 105.56 60.63 -97.46
CA ARG A 187 104.25 60.35 -98.08
C ARG A 187 103.88 58.87 -98.03
N LYS A 188 104.82 57.97 -98.35
CA LYS A 188 104.57 56.52 -98.30
C LYS A 188 104.21 56.02 -96.90
N ARG A 189 104.83 56.59 -95.86
CA ARG A 189 104.55 56.21 -94.47
C ARG A 189 103.12 56.63 -94.09
N LEU A 190 102.74 57.85 -94.45
CA LEU A 190 101.39 58.37 -94.24
C LEU A 190 100.31 57.50 -94.92
N ASP A 191 100.50 57.11 -96.19
CA ASP A 191 99.53 56.29 -96.92
C ASP A 191 99.33 54.90 -96.27
N VAL A 192 100.41 54.30 -95.73
CA VAL A 192 100.35 53.03 -94.99
C VAL A 192 99.59 53.20 -93.67
N ASP A 193 99.89 54.24 -92.89
CA ASP A 193 99.23 54.49 -91.60
C ASP A 193 97.74 54.80 -91.78
N ILE A 194 97.37 55.62 -92.79
CA ILE A 194 95.97 55.89 -93.16
C ILE A 194 95.25 54.60 -93.56
N THR A 195 95.89 53.73 -94.34
CA THR A 195 95.31 52.44 -94.76
C THR A 195 95.15 51.47 -93.60
N GLU A 196 96.13 51.37 -92.67
CA GLU A 196 96.01 50.55 -91.46
C GLU A 196 94.81 51.02 -90.64
N LEU A 197 94.73 52.33 -90.36
CA LEU A 197 93.66 52.94 -89.57
C LEU A 197 92.29 52.74 -90.21
N HIS A 198 92.12 53.00 -91.50
CA HIS A 198 90.85 52.71 -92.19
C HIS A 198 90.49 51.22 -92.17
N SER A 199 91.46 50.30 -92.33
CA SER A 199 91.19 48.86 -92.27
C SER A 199 90.75 48.42 -90.87
N TRP A 200 91.33 49.01 -89.82
CA TRP A 200 90.97 48.74 -88.44
C TRP A 200 89.60 49.32 -88.11
N ILE A 201 89.36 50.60 -88.40
CA ILE A 201 88.06 51.25 -88.22
C ILE A 201 86.96 50.43 -88.92
N THR A 202 87.15 50.03 -90.17
CA THR A 202 86.14 49.26 -90.93
C THR A 202 85.84 47.89 -90.30
N ARG A 203 86.85 47.16 -89.82
CA ARG A 203 86.65 45.87 -89.12
C ARG A 203 85.95 46.06 -87.76
N SER A 204 86.33 47.10 -87.02
CA SER A 204 85.76 47.43 -85.72
C SER A 204 84.32 47.95 -85.85
N GLU A 205 84.02 48.78 -86.85
CA GLU A 205 82.65 49.20 -87.24
C GLU A 205 81.77 47.98 -87.56
N ALA A 206 82.27 47.00 -88.33
CA ALA A 206 81.51 45.78 -88.64
C ALA A 206 81.12 44.97 -87.38
N VAL A 207 81.95 45.00 -86.34
CA VAL A 207 81.59 44.43 -85.02
C VAL A 207 80.58 45.32 -84.30
N LEU A 208 80.79 46.63 -84.25
CA LEU A 208 79.93 47.60 -83.55
C LEU A 208 78.56 47.82 -84.23
N GLN A 209 78.42 47.45 -85.50
CA GLN A 209 77.18 47.45 -86.26
C GLN A 209 76.50 46.06 -86.28
N SER A 210 76.97 45.10 -85.49
CA SER A 210 76.34 43.79 -85.34
C SER A 210 74.84 43.91 -85.03
N PRO A 211 73.95 43.12 -85.67
CA PRO A 211 72.52 43.13 -85.39
C PRO A 211 72.19 42.72 -83.94
N GLU A 212 73.15 42.12 -83.21
CA GLU A 212 72.96 41.80 -81.79
C GLU A 212 72.70 43.03 -80.90
N PHE A 213 73.19 44.22 -81.28
CA PHE A 213 72.92 45.48 -80.54
C PHE A 213 71.48 45.98 -80.69
N ALA A 214 70.66 45.37 -81.55
CA ALA A 214 69.24 45.71 -81.71
C ALA A 214 68.31 44.89 -80.79
N ILE A 215 68.83 43.87 -80.07
CA ILE A 215 68.01 42.90 -79.34
C ILE A 215 68.34 42.92 -77.84
N TYR A 216 67.42 43.47 -77.04
CA TYR A 216 67.47 43.34 -75.58
C TYR A 216 67.07 41.93 -75.15
N ARG A 217 67.86 41.32 -74.26
CA ARG A 217 67.62 39.95 -73.75
C ARG A 217 67.27 39.99 -72.26
N LYS A 218 66.30 39.19 -71.82
CA LYS A 218 66.02 39.00 -70.38
C LYS A 218 67.09 38.13 -69.72
N GLU A 219 67.56 37.13 -70.45
CA GLU A 219 68.51 36.10 -70.01
C GLU A 219 69.52 35.79 -71.13
N GLY A 220 70.63 35.12 -70.80
CA GLY A 220 71.57 34.55 -71.77
C GLY A 220 72.94 35.23 -71.84
N ASN A 221 73.90 34.52 -72.47
CA ASN A 221 75.29 34.93 -72.55
C ASN A 221 75.55 35.86 -73.76
N PHE A 222 76.11 37.04 -73.50
CA PHE A 222 76.60 37.99 -74.52
C PHE A 222 78.10 38.30 -74.36
N SER A 223 78.83 37.45 -73.62
CA SER A 223 80.26 37.61 -73.31
C SER A 223 81.13 37.70 -74.57
N ASP A 224 80.81 36.94 -75.62
CA ASP A 224 81.59 36.97 -76.87
C ASP A 224 81.48 38.33 -77.58
N LEU A 225 80.30 38.95 -77.54
CA LEU A 225 80.08 40.30 -78.08
C LEU A 225 80.75 41.35 -77.19
N LYS A 226 80.58 41.22 -75.86
CA LYS A 226 81.19 42.09 -74.86
C LYS A 226 82.72 42.09 -74.96
N GLU A 227 83.34 40.93 -75.11
CA GLU A 227 84.79 40.78 -75.25
C GLU A 227 85.31 41.36 -76.57
N LYS A 228 84.58 41.16 -77.68
CA LYS A 228 84.92 41.80 -78.98
C LYS A 228 84.90 43.33 -78.89
N VAL A 229 83.90 43.93 -78.24
CA VAL A 229 83.85 45.39 -78.03
C VAL A 229 84.94 45.87 -77.06
N ASN A 230 85.19 45.14 -75.97
CA ASN A 230 86.26 45.48 -75.02
C ASN A 230 87.67 45.32 -75.62
N ALA A 231 87.86 44.42 -76.59
CA ALA A 231 89.10 44.34 -77.37
C ALA A 231 89.28 45.59 -78.23
N ILE A 232 88.22 46.04 -78.91
CA ILE A 232 88.23 47.27 -79.72
C ILE A 232 88.54 48.51 -78.86
N GLU A 233 87.93 48.66 -77.68
CA GLU A 233 88.22 49.78 -76.75
C GLU A 233 89.66 49.72 -76.19
N ARG A 234 90.25 48.53 -76.01
CA ARG A 234 91.68 48.40 -75.64
C ARG A 234 92.61 48.81 -76.78
N GLU A 235 92.34 48.37 -78.01
CA GLU A 235 93.17 48.69 -79.19
C GLU A 235 93.08 50.18 -79.59
N LYS A 236 91.95 50.84 -79.31
CA LYS A 236 91.68 52.26 -79.54
C LYS A 236 92.81 53.18 -79.07
N ALA A 237 93.43 52.93 -77.92
CA ALA A 237 94.51 53.77 -77.40
C ALA A 237 95.79 53.70 -78.28
N GLU A 238 96.14 52.51 -78.79
CA GLU A 238 97.25 52.35 -79.76
C GLU A 238 96.91 53.04 -81.08
N LYS A 239 95.70 52.82 -81.59
CA LYS A 239 95.27 53.36 -82.88
C LYS A 239 95.06 54.87 -82.86
N PHE A 240 94.64 55.45 -81.73
CA PHE A 240 94.58 56.91 -81.55
C PHE A 240 95.97 57.54 -81.61
N ARG A 241 96.99 56.90 -81.01
CA ARG A 241 98.38 57.36 -81.12
C ARG A 241 98.86 57.33 -82.57
N LYS A 242 98.58 56.23 -83.30
CA LYS A 242 98.85 56.14 -84.75
C LYS A 242 98.10 57.20 -85.54
N LEU A 243 96.85 57.52 -85.21
CA LEU A 243 96.09 58.61 -85.84
C LEU A 243 96.71 59.99 -85.59
N GLN A 244 97.21 60.26 -84.39
CA GLN A 244 97.95 61.49 -84.10
C GLN A 244 99.27 61.57 -84.87
N ASP A 245 100.04 60.48 -84.93
CA ASP A 245 101.30 60.43 -85.64
C ASP A 245 101.08 60.55 -87.18
N ALA A 246 100.03 59.93 -87.71
CA ALA A 246 99.57 60.12 -89.09
C ALA A 246 99.08 61.55 -89.35
N SER A 247 98.32 62.16 -88.44
CA SER A 247 97.85 63.54 -88.59
C SER A 247 99.00 64.55 -88.53
N ARG A 248 100.00 64.36 -87.66
CA ARG A 248 101.24 65.17 -87.67
C ARG A 248 102.04 64.96 -88.96
N SER A 249 102.09 63.73 -89.47
CA SER A 249 102.78 63.42 -90.74
C SER A 249 102.05 64.05 -91.94
N ALA A 250 100.72 64.09 -91.94
CA ALA A 250 99.91 64.80 -92.92
C ALA A 250 100.10 66.32 -92.82
N GLN A 251 100.10 66.87 -91.60
CA GLN A 251 100.35 68.29 -91.34
C GLN A 251 101.72 68.72 -91.88
N ALA A 252 102.78 67.95 -91.59
CA ALA A 252 104.13 68.20 -92.08
C ALA A 252 104.24 68.09 -93.61
N LEU A 253 103.52 67.15 -94.23
CA LEU A 253 103.43 67.05 -95.69
C LEU A 253 102.67 68.21 -96.32
N VAL A 254 101.59 68.67 -95.70
CA VAL A 254 100.82 69.84 -96.16
C VAL A 254 101.67 71.10 -96.05
N GLU A 255 102.38 71.30 -94.94
CA GLU A 255 103.33 72.41 -94.78
C GLU A 255 104.50 72.35 -95.78
N GLN A 256 105.06 71.17 -96.04
CA GLN A 256 106.08 70.99 -97.08
C GLN A 256 105.53 71.34 -98.48
N MET A 257 104.38 70.80 -98.87
CA MET A 257 103.78 71.03 -100.18
C MET A 257 103.33 72.48 -100.40
N VAL A 258 102.82 73.15 -99.37
CA VAL A 258 102.44 74.57 -99.42
C VAL A 258 103.67 75.46 -99.59
N ASN A 259 104.79 75.15 -98.92
CA ASN A 259 106.06 75.85 -99.13
C ASN A 259 106.69 75.58 -100.51
N GLU A 260 106.42 74.41 -101.11
CA GLU A 260 106.88 74.02 -102.46
C GLU A 260 105.90 74.44 -103.58
N GLY A 261 104.77 75.10 -103.25
CA GLY A 261 103.81 75.63 -104.22
C GLY A 261 102.87 74.60 -104.87
N VAL A 262 102.73 73.41 -104.29
CA VAL A 262 101.90 72.30 -104.80
C VAL A 262 100.57 72.23 -104.04
N ASN A 263 99.46 71.95 -104.74
CA ASN A 263 98.17 71.77 -104.07
C ASN A 263 98.21 70.60 -103.07
N ALA A 264 97.91 70.90 -101.80
CA ALA A 264 97.95 69.96 -100.67
C ALA A 264 96.55 69.53 -100.19
N ASP A 265 95.47 70.02 -100.81
CA ASP A 265 94.09 69.85 -100.36
C ASP A 265 93.69 68.39 -100.27
N SER A 266 94.16 67.52 -101.17
CA SER A 266 93.82 66.09 -101.17
C SER A 266 94.35 65.33 -99.95
N ILE A 267 95.53 65.70 -99.43
CA ILE A 267 96.10 65.08 -98.21
C ILE A 267 95.41 65.65 -96.96
N LYS A 268 95.15 66.96 -96.96
CA LYS A 268 94.40 67.62 -95.90
C LYS A 268 93.00 67.00 -95.76
N GLN A 269 92.27 66.89 -96.87
CA GLN A 269 90.93 66.28 -96.92
C GLN A 269 90.95 64.80 -96.48
N ALA A 270 91.94 64.02 -96.88
CA ALA A 270 92.07 62.62 -96.43
C ALA A 270 92.32 62.52 -94.91
N SER A 271 93.15 63.41 -94.34
CA SER A 271 93.40 63.46 -92.89
C SER A 271 92.18 63.96 -92.10
N GLU A 272 91.47 64.97 -92.61
CA GLU A 272 90.21 65.47 -92.01
C GLU A 272 89.11 64.41 -92.07
N GLN A 273 88.98 63.67 -93.18
CA GLN A 273 88.01 62.58 -93.34
C GLN A 273 88.32 61.39 -92.41
N LEU A 274 89.59 61.02 -92.25
CA LEU A 274 90.00 59.97 -91.30
C LEU A 274 89.73 60.40 -89.85
N ASN A 275 90.01 61.66 -89.49
CA ASN A 275 89.69 62.19 -88.16
C ASN A 275 88.17 62.27 -87.90
N SER A 276 87.38 62.69 -88.88
CA SER A 276 85.91 62.71 -88.78
C SER A 276 85.34 61.30 -88.56
N ARG A 277 85.78 60.33 -89.36
CA ARG A 277 85.38 58.93 -89.21
C ARG A 277 85.86 58.32 -87.88
N TRP A 278 87.02 58.75 -87.36
CA TRP A 278 87.47 58.35 -86.03
C TRP A 278 86.58 58.89 -84.91
N ILE A 279 86.07 60.13 -85.04
CA ILE A 279 85.12 60.72 -84.09
C ILE A 279 83.79 59.95 -84.12
N GLU A 280 83.24 59.72 -85.31
CA GLU A 280 82.01 58.92 -85.51
C GLU A 280 82.17 57.50 -84.95
N PHE A 281 83.32 56.86 -85.21
CA PHE A 281 83.67 55.56 -84.65
C PHE A 281 83.76 55.58 -83.11
N CYS A 282 84.39 56.59 -82.52
CA CYS A 282 84.48 56.72 -81.06
C CYS A 282 83.11 56.94 -80.42
N GLN A 283 82.22 57.68 -81.09
CA GLN A 283 80.84 57.84 -80.66
C GLN A 283 80.09 56.51 -80.72
N LEU A 284 80.12 55.80 -81.86
CA LEU A 284 79.51 54.48 -82.02
C LEU A 284 80.02 53.46 -80.98
N LEU A 285 81.33 53.45 -80.72
CA LEU A 285 81.96 52.59 -79.71
C LEU A 285 81.46 52.94 -78.29
N SER A 286 81.36 54.23 -77.95
CA SER A 286 80.79 54.67 -76.68
C SER A 286 79.31 54.30 -76.54
N GLU A 287 78.52 54.43 -77.60
CA GLU A 287 77.11 54.01 -77.64
C GLU A 287 76.97 52.49 -77.43
N ARG A 288 77.86 51.67 -78.00
CA ARG A 288 77.85 50.20 -77.79
C ARG A 288 78.36 49.80 -76.40
N LEU A 289 79.33 50.49 -75.82
CA LEU A 289 79.75 50.28 -74.44
C LEU A 289 78.61 50.60 -73.45
N ASN A 290 77.92 51.73 -73.64
CA ASN A 290 76.73 52.10 -72.86
C ASN A 290 75.61 51.07 -73.02
N TRP A 291 75.40 50.54 -74.23
CA TRP A 291 74.43 49.46 -74.48
C TRP A 291 74.79 48.17 -73.75
N LEU A 292 76.09 47.78 -73.73
CA LEU A 292 76.55 46.58 -73.02
C LEU A 292 76.37 46.71 -71.50
N GLU A 293 76.60 47.90 -70.93
CA GLU A 293 76.29 48.18 -69.52
C GLU A 293 74.79 48.07 -69.26
N TYR A 294 73.96 48.67 -70.12
CA TYR A 294 72.50 48.64 -70.01
C TYR A 294 71.94 47.21 -70.09
N GLN A 295 72.40 46.41 -71.05
CA GLN A 295 72.03 45.00 -71.22
C GLN A 295 72.49 44.13 -70.04
N ASN A 296 73.66 44.42 -69.45
CA ASN A 296 74.14 43.77 -68.22
C ASN A 296 73.22 44.08 -67.02
N ASN A 297 72.76 45.32 -66.91
CA ASN A 297 71.87 45.77 -65.84
C ASN A 297 70.46 45.16 -65.99
N ILE A 298 69.95 45.00 -67.22
CA ILE A 298 68.70 44.24 -67.50
C ILE A 298 68.81 42.79 -67.03
N ILE A 299 69.87 42.06 -67.40
CA ILE A 299 70.04 40.65 -66.96
C ILE A 299 70.17 40.56 -65.44
N THR A 300 70.86 41.51 -64.81
CA THR A 300 70.97 41.58 -63.34
C THR A 300 69.61 41.79 -62.67
N PHE A 301 68.77 42.65 -63.24
CA PHE A 301 67.39 42.86 -62.81
C PHE A 301 66.54 41.58 -62.95
N TYR A 302 66.58 40.89 -64.10
CA TYR A 302 65.79 39.67 -64.31
C TYR A 302 66.20 38.51 -63.39
N ASN A 303 67.49 38.35 -63.12
CA ASN A 303 67.97 37.36 -62.14
C ASN A 303 67.42 37.63 -60.73
N GLN A 304 67.37 38.90 -60.30
CA GLN A 304 66.79 39.29 -59.01
C GLN A 304 65.26 39.13 -59.00
N LEU A 305 64.57 39.45 -60.10
CA LEU A 305 63.13 39.25 -60.26
C LEU A 305 62.75 37.76 -60.15
N GLN A 306 63.46 36.89 -60.88
CA GLN A 306 63.23 35.45 -60.89
C GLN A 306 63.48 34.82 -59.51
N GLN A 307 64.52 35.28 -58.80
CA GLN A 307 64.79 34.83 -57.42
C GLN A 307 63.64 35.17 -56.47
N LEU A 308 63.09 36.38 -56.55
CA LEU A 308 61.96 36.81 -55.72
C LEU A 308 60.65 36.11 -56.12
N GLU A 309 60.43 35.86 -57.40
CA GLU A 309 59.26 35.10 -57.89
C GLU A 309 59.31 33.64 -57.44
N GLN A 310 60.49 33.00 -57.46
CA GLN A 310 60.67 31.66 -56.91
C GLN A 310 60.37 31.62 -55.41
N MET A 311 60.83 32.62 -54.64
CA MET A 311 60.52 32.73 -53.21
C MET A 311 59.03 33.00 -52.92
N THR A 312 58.32 33.65 -53.84
CA THR A 312 56.87 33.92 -53.77
C THR A 312 56.07 32.65 -54.08
N THR A 313 56.40 31.98 -55.18
CA THR A 313 55.82 30.69 -55.59
C THR A 313 56.02 29.61 -54.51
N THR A 314 57.14 29.65 -53.79
CA THR A 314 57.39 28.74 -52.65
C THR A 314 56.41 28.97 -51.50
N ALA A 315 56.05 30.23 -51.21
CA ALA A 315 55.03 30.55 -50.19
C ALA A 315 53.62 30.12 -50.64
N GLU A 316 53.29 30.35 -51.91
CA GLU A 316 52.01 29.96 -52.49
C GLU A 316 51.81 28.43 -52.42
N ASN A 317 52.85 27.66 -52.76
CA ASN A 317 52.82 26.20 -52.63
C ASN A 317 52.76 25.75 -51.17
N TRP A 318 53.50 26.41 -50.26
CA TRP A 318 53.40 26.13 -48.82
C TRP A 318 51.97 26.36 -48.30
N LEU A 319 51.29 27.42 -48.76
CA LEU A 319 49.92 27.73 -48.39
C LEU A 319 48.92 26.68 -48.91
N LYS A 320 49.07 26.25 -50.17
CA LYS A 320 48.24 25.19 -50.80
C LYS A 320 48.36 23.83 -50.12
N ILE A 321 49.50 23.54 -49.48
CA ILE A 321 49.80 22.25 -48.83
C ILE A 321 49.37 22.25 -47.34
N GLN A 322 48.87 23.37 -46.80
CA GLN A 322 48.49 23.41 -45.37
C GLN A 322 47.35 22.42 -45.04
N PRO A 323 47.46 21.67 -43.91
CA PRO A 323 46.40 20.78 -43.49
C PRO A 323 45.09 21.52 -43.18
N THR A 324 43.96 20.85 -43.41
CA THR A 324 42.64 21.29 -42.94
C THR A 324 42.67 21.56 -41.43
N THR A 325 42.08 22.69 -41.03
CA THR A 325 42.17 23.20 -39.66
C THR A 325 41.59 22.20 -38.65
N THR A 326 42.40 21.78 -37.67
CA THR A 326 41.99 20.79 -36.66
C THR A 326 41.46 21.46 -35.39
N SER A 327 40.82 20.70 -34.50
CA SER A 327 40.39 21.21 -33.17
C SER A 327 41.47 21.18 -32.10
N GLU A 328 42.70 20.75 -32.42
CA GLU A 328 43.75 20.46 -31.43
C GLU A 328 44.58 21.70 -31.09
N PRO A 329 44.62 22.16 -29.82
CA PRO A 329 45.31 23.40 -29.45
C PRO A 329 46.80 23.43 -29.80
N THR A 330 47.47 22.28 -29.69
CA THR A 330 48.89 22.12 -30.01
C THR A 330 49.14 22.20 -31.51
N ALA A 331 48.27 21.61 -32.32
CA ALA A 331 48.35 21.65 -33.79
C ALA A 331 48.08 23.06 -34.31
N ILE A 332 47.02 23.72 -33.85
CA ILE A 332 46.70 25.12 -34.21
C ILE A 332 47.86 26.04 -33.83
N LYS A 333 48.41 25.92 -32.61
CA LYS A 333 49.55 26.72 -32.16
C LYS A 333 50.81 26.52 -33.02
N SER A 334 51.03 25.29 -33.50
CA SER A 334 52.14 24.97 -34.41
C SER A 334 51.92 25.58 -35.81
N GLN A 335 50.74 25.41 -36.39
CA GLN A 335 50.37 25.99 -37.69
C GLN A 335 50.44 27.53 -37.67
N LEU A 336 49.89 28.16 -36.63
CA LEU A 336 49.96 29.61 -36.43
C LEU A 336 51.40 30.12 -36.33
N LYS A 337 52.30 29.37 -35.67
CA LYS A 337 53.73 29.70 -35.62
C LYS A 337 54.36 29.63 -37.02
N MET A 338 54.13 28.54 -37.75
CA MET A 338 54.65 28.38 -39.11
C MET A 338 54.16 29.49 -40.05
N CYS A 339 52.87 29.83 -39.97
CA CYS A 339 52.27 30.91 -40.75
C CYS A 339 52.88 32.28 -40.40
N LYS A 340 53.09 32.58 -39.10
CA LYS A 340 53.78 33.81 -38.65
C LYS A 340 55.22 33.89 -39.13
N ASP A 341 55.94 32.77 -39.14
CA ASP A 341 57.31 32.74 -39.62
C ASP A 341 57.37 32.94 -41.16
N GLU A 342 56.37 32.45 -41.90
CA GLU A 342 56.21 32.69 -43.34
C GLU A 342 55.81 34.15 -43.68
N VAL A 343 54.91 34.76 -42.90
CA VAL A 343 54.59 36.22 -43.02
C VAL A 343 55.84 37.07 -42.80
N LYS A 344 56.67 36.75 -41.79
CA LYS A 344 57.96 37.43 -41.57
C LYS A 344 58.90 37.23 -42.76
N ARG A 345 58.98 36.00 -43.29
CA ARG A 345 59.84 35.66 -44.44
C ARG A 345 59.46 36.48 -45.67
N LEU A 346 58.18 36.56 -46.01
CA LEU A 346 57.68 37.39 -47.11
C LEU A 346 57.89 38.89 -46.85
N SER A 347 57.62 39.37 -45.63
CA SER A 347 57.86 40.77 -45.25
C SER A 347 59.33 41.18 -45.43
N ALA A 348 60.28 40.26 -45.19
CA ALA A 348 61.71 40.49 -45.40
C ALA A 348 62.14 40.58 -46.88
N LEU A 349 61.28 40.16 -47.82
CA LEU A 349 61.51 40.35 -49.26
C LEU A 349 61.11 41.75 -49.74
N GLN A 350 60.20 42.42 -49.02
CA GLN A 350 59.64 43.71 -49.43
C GLN A 350 60.70 44.83 -49.62
N PRO A 351 61.77 44.93 -48.82
CA PRO A 351 62.89 45.84 -49.09
C PRO A 351 63.71 45.48 -50.35
N GLN A 352 63.71 44.21 -50.77
CA GLN A 352 64.37 43.77 -52.01
C GLN A 352 63.51 44.11 -53.22
N ILE A 353 62.18 43.93 -53.11
CA ILE A 353 61.20 44.36 -54.13
C ILE A 353 61.29 45.88 -54.37
N GLU A 354 61.40 46.69 -53.31
CA GLU A 354 61.51 48.15 -53.47
C GLU A 354 62.87 48.57 -54.08
N ARG A 355 63.98 47.87 -53.76
CA ARG A 355 65.25 48.05 -54.49
C ARG A 355 65.13 47.68 -55.97
N LEU A 356 64.45 46.58 -56.28
CA LEU A 356 64.23 46.11 -57.64
C LEU A 356 63.34 47.08 -58.44
N LYS A 357 62.35 47.70 -57.78
CA LYS A 357 61.53 48.80 -58.32
C LYS A 357 62.36 50.03 -58.65
N ILE A 358 63.28 50.43 -57.77
CA ILE A 358 64.21 51.55 -58.03
C ILE A 358 65.12 51.22 -59.24
N GLN A 359 65.63 49.98 -59.33
CA GLN A 359 66.39 49.53 -60.51
C GLN A 359 65.55 49.55 -61.79
N SER A 360 64.28 49.11 -61.74
CA SER A 360 63.34 49.17 -62.87
C SER A 360 63.15 50.60 -63.39
N ILE A 361 62.94 51.57 -62.47
CA ILE A 361 62.81 52.99 -62.81
C ILE A 361 64.11 53.52 -63.42
N ALA A 362 65.27 53.24 -62.82
CA ALA A 362 66.56 53.67 -63.36
C ALA A 362 66.89 53.06 -64.74
N LEU A 363 66.44 51.82 -65.00
CA LEU A 363 66.52 51.18 -66.32
C LEU A 363 65.54 51.81 -67.34
N LYS A 364 64.41 52.35 -66.89
CA LYS A 364 63.43 53.05 -67.74
C LYS A 364 63.91 54.45 -68.13
N GLU A 365 64.58 55.16 -67.24
CA GLU A 365 65.08 56.53 -67.48
C GLU A 365 66.31 56.60 -68.39
N LYS A 366 67.14 55.54 -68.44
CA LYS A 366 68.38 55.51 -69.23
C LYS A 366 68.22 55.29 -70.75
N GLY A 367 67.00 55.11 -71.30
CA GLY A 367 66.80 54.99 -72.76
C GLY A 367 65.39 54.58 -73.20
N GLN A 368 65.20 54.31 -74.50
CA GLN A 368 64.00 53.63 -75.01
C GLN A 368 64.03 52.14 -74.61
N GLY A 369 63.77 51.86 -73.34
CA GLY A 369 63.86 50.53 -72.76
C GLY A 369 62.81 49.54 -73.32
N PRO A 370 63.06 48.22 -73.20
CA PRO A 370 62.14 47.21 -73.70
C PRO A 370 60.79 47.23 -72.98
N MET A 371 59.70 47.26 -73.75
CA MET A 371 58.30 47.33 -73.28
C MET A 371 57.91 46.25 -72.25
N PHE A 372 58.59 45.10 -72.25
CA PHE A 372 58.29 43.99 -71.35
C PHE A 372 58.68 44.24 -69.88
N LEU A 373 59.57 45.20 -69.59
CA LEU A 373 60.17 45.35 -68.25
C LEU A 373 59.18 45.84 -67.19
N ASP A 374 58.32 46.78 -67.57
CA ASP A 374 57.27 47.33 -66.70
C ASP A 374 56.16 46.29 -66.44
N ALA A 375 55.75 45.57 -67.49
CA ALA A 375 54.70 44.55 -67.43
C ALA A 375 55.08 43.36 -66.53
N ASP A 376 56.28 42.80 -66.70
CA ASP A 376 56.74 41.66 -65.91
C ASP A 376 56.91 42.05 -64.42
N PHE A 377 57.42 43.25 -64.13
CA PHE A 377 57.56 43.73 -62.75
C PHE A 377 56.21 43.96 -62.07
N VAL A 378 55.22 44.51 -62.80
CA VAL A 378 53.85 44.69 -62.30
C VAL A 378 53.17 43.33 -62.06
N ALA A 379 53.34 42.36 -62.97
CA ALA A 379 52.81 41.01 -62.80
C ALA A 379 53.37 40.33 -61.53
N PHE A 380 54.69 40.32 -61.36
CA PHE A 380 55.35 39.85 -60.14
C PHE A 380 54.83 40.58 -58.89
N THR A 381 54.76 41.91 -58.93
CA THR A 381 54.33 42.71 -57.78
C THR A 381 52.89 42.40 -57.36
N ASN A 382 52.01 42.13 -58.32
CA ASN A 382 50.63 41.73 -58.06
C ASN A 382 50.56 40.29 -57.50
N HIS A 383 51.33 39.36 -58.05
CA HIS A 383 51.45 37.99 -57.53
C HIS A 383 51.94 37.98 -56.08
N PHE A 384 53.04 38.67 -55.77
CA PHE A 384 53.56 38.81 -54.41
C PHE A 384 52.53 39.41 -53.44
N LYS A 385 51.83 40.49 -53.84
CA LYS A 385 50.79 41.10 -53.00
C LYS A 385 49.64 40.14 -52.72
N GLN A 386 49.20 39.37 -53.71
CA GLN A 386 48.14 38.38 -53.55
C GLN A 386 48.55 37.29 -52.55
N VAL A 387 49.68 36.63 -52.79
CA VAL A 387 50.19 35.56 -51.91
C VAL A 387 50.45 36.08 -50.50
N PHE A 388 51.01 37.28 -50.35
CA PHE A 388 51.22 37.90 -49.04
C PHE A 388 49.89 38.19 -48.32
N SER A 389 48.88 38.70 -49.03
CA SER A 389 47.53 38.91 -48.48
C SER A 389 46.86 37.60 -48.07
N ASP A 390 47.02 36.54 -48.83
CA ASP A 390 46.42 35.23 -48.55
C ASP A 390 47.08 34.57 -47.33
N VAL A 391 48.41 34.62 -47.22
CA VAL A 391 49.13 34.14 -46.02
C VAL A 391 48.80 35.00 -44.79
N GLN A 392 48.66 36.33 -44.91
CA GLN A 392 48.20 37.20 -43.81
C GLN A 392 46.75 36.93 -43.41
N THR A 393 45.88 36.58 -44.36
CA THR A 393 44.49 36.19 -44.09
C THR A 393 44.46 34.88 -43.32
N ARG A 394 45.27 33.90 -43.75
CA ARG A 394 45.42 32.62 -43.03
C ARG A 394 46.02 32.78 -41.63
N GLU A 395 46.96 33.72 -41.44
CA GLU A 395 47.48 34.06 -40.11
C GLU A 395 46.36 34.59 -39.19
N LYS A 396 45.55 35.53 -39.69
CA LYS A 396 44.41 36.10 -38.94
C LYS A 396 43.34 35.06 -38.62
N GLU A 397 43.03 34.16 -39.55
CA GLU A 397 42.13 33.02 -39.29
C GLU A 397 42.68 32.13 -38.17
N LEU A 398 43.92 31.65 -38.30
CA LEU A 398 44.55 30.78 -37.30
C LEU A 398 44.70 31.46 -35.94
N GLN A 399 44.94 32.78 -35.92
CA GLN A 399 44.97 33.60 -34.70
C GLN A 399 43.58 33.69 -34.06
N THR A 400 42.54 33.98 -34.85
CA THR A 400 41.14 34.06 -34.36
C THR A 400 40.68 32.70 -33.81
N ILE A 401 41.04 31.61 -34.48
CA ILE A 401 40.76 30.24 -34.03
C ILE A 401 41.51 29.95 -32.72
N PHE A 402 42.79 30.31 -32.63
CA PHE A 402 43.59 30.11 -31.42
C PHE A 402 43.05 30.90 -30.22
N ASP A 403 42.64 32.15 -30.42
CA ASP A 403 42.07 33.01 -29.38
C ASP A 403 40.63 32.62 -28.98
N ALA A 404 39.99 31.75 -29.76
CA ALA A 404 38.68 31.18 -29.48
C ALA A 404 38.74 29.75 -28.89
N LEU A 405 39.93 29.18 -28.72
CA LEU A 405 40.11 27.90 -28.02
C LEU A 405 39.85 28.04 -26.51
N PRO A 406 39.48 26.94 -25.82
CA PRO A 406 39.25 26.99 -24.39
C PRO A 406 40.51 27.34 -23.57
N PRO A 407 40.40 28.24 -22.57
CA PRO A 407 41.44 28.43 -21.58
C PRO A 407 41.76 27.13 -20.83
N ILE A 408 42.99 26.98 -20.33
CA ILE A 408 43.40 25.80 -19.54
C ILE A 408 42.44 25.56 -18.36
N ARG A 409 42.05 26.64 -17.68
CA ARG A 409 41.04 26.62 -16.60
C ARG A 409 39.70 26.00 -17.01
N TYR A 410 39.27 26.14 -18.26
CA TYR A 410 38.06 25.48 -18.75
C TYR A 410 38.24 23.96 -18.75
N GLN A 411 39.34 23.45 -19.30
CA GLN A 411 39.66 22.03 -19.33
C GLN A 411 39.80 21.44 -17.92
N GLU A 412 40.49 22.15 -17.02
CA GLU A 412 40.61 21.77 -15.60
C GLU A 412 39.24 21.69 -14.92
N THR A 413 38.42 22.74 -15.03
CA THR A 413 37.07 22.79 -14.43
C THR A 413 36.15 21.71 -15.01
N MET A 414 36.20 21.49 -16.33
CA MET A 414 35.45 20.46 -17.04
C MET A 414 35.83 19.05 -16.54
N SER A 415 37.13 18.78 -16.37
CA SER A 415 37.62 17.51 -15.82
C SER A 415 37.21 17.31 -14.36
N THR A 416 37.23 18.37 -13.55
CA THR A 416 36.84 18.34 -12.13
C THR A 416 35.35 18.02 -11.99
N ILE A 417 34.49 18.75 -12.72
CA ILE A 417 33.04 18.52 -12.70
C ILE A 417 32.69 17.15 -13.28
N ARG A 418 33.29 16.73 -14.41
CA ARG A 418 33.08 15.39 -14.98
C ARG A 418 33.44 14.29 -13.98
N THR A 419 34.55 14.43 -13.26
CA THR A 419 35.00 13.46 -12.24
C THR A 419 34.06 13.46 -11.02
N TRP A 420 33.66 14.63 -10.55
CA TRP A 420 32.71 14.77 -9.44
C TRP A 420 31.33 14.19 -9.78
N ILE A 421 30.78 14.49 -10.97
CA ILE A 421 29.53 13.89 -11.47
C ILE A 421 29.65 12.36 -11.48
N GLN A 422 30.75 11.81 -12.02
CA GLN A 422 30.97 10.36 -12.07
C GLN A 422 30.98 9.72 -10.66
N GLN A 423 31.59 10.38 -9.67
CA GLN A 423 31.65 9.91 -8.28
C GLN A 423 30.30 10.04 -7.56
N SER A 424 29.51 11.07 -7.89
CA SER A 424 28.17 11.28 -7.35
C SER A 424 27.15 10.30 -7.95
N GLU A 425 27.25 10.03 -9.25
CA GLU A 425 26.46 9.02 -9.95
C GLU A 425 26.73 7.60 -9.43
N THR A 426 28.00 7.23 -9.14
CA THR A 426 28.29 5.90 -8.57
C THR A 426 27.78 5.74 -7.15
N LYS A 427 27.84 6.79 -6.31
CA LYS A 427 27.19 6.80 -4.98
C LYS A 427 25.68 6.60 -5.08
N LEU A 428 25.01 7.33 -5.98
CA LEU A 428 23.55 7.21 -6.21
C LEU A 428 23.13 5.91 -6.91
N SER A 429 24.05 5.22 -7.59
CA SER A 429 23.77 3.94 -8.25
C SER A 429 23.69 2.76 -7.28
N ILE A 430 24.15 2.92 -6.04
CA ILE A 430 24.02 1.89 -4.98
C ILE A 430 22.61 2.02 -4.39
N PRO A 431 21.68 1.07 -4.63
CA PRO A 431 20.28 1.27 -4.25
C PRO A 431 20.08 1.02 -2.75
N GLN A 432 19.82 2.08 -1.99
CA GLN A 432 19.47 2.01 -0.56
C GLN A 432 18.26 2.91 -0.22
N LEU A 433 17.25 2.89 -1.09
CA LEU A 433 15.98 3.61 -0.93
C LEU A 433 14.87 2.79 -0.24
N GLY A 434 15.16 1.52 0.09
CA GLY A 434 14.20 0.68 0.81
C GLY A 434 13.99 1.16 2.24
N VAL A 435 12.79 0.96 2.78
CA VAL A 435 12.51 1.24 4.20
C VAL A 435 13.30 0.27 5.09
N THR A 436 14.00 0.82 6.07
CA THR A 436 14.79 0.12 7.09
C THR A 436 14.48 0.68 8.49
N GLU A 437 15.30 0.37 9.48
CA GLU A 437 15.39 1.11 10.75
C GLU A 437 15.45 2.63 10.50
N TYR A 438 14.80 3.39 11.38
CA TYR A 438 14.67 4.85 11.26
C TYR A 438 16.06 5.52 11.27
N GLU A 439 16.96 5.05 12.13
CA GLU A 439 18.32 5.54 12.31
C GLU A 439 19.18 5.32 11.05
N ILE A 440 18.97 4.20 10.34
CA ILE A 440 19.67 3.89 9.08
C ILE A 440 19.17 4.79 7.95
N MET A 441 17.86 5.02 7.87
CA MET A 441 17.29 5.97 6.91
C MET A 441 17.74 7.41 7.19
N GLU A 442 17.85 7.81 8.46
CA GLU A 442 18.35 9.12 8.88
C GLU A 442 19.82 9.32 8.47
N GLN A 443 20.68 8.32 8.66
CA GLN A 443 22.06 8.34 8.16
C GLN A 443 22.11 8.49 6.63
N ARG A 444 21.37 7.64 5.90
CA ARG A 444 21.29 7.67 4.43
C ARG A 444 20.82 9.03 3.91
N LEU A 445 19.84 9.65 4.59
CA LEU A 445 19.35 10.98 4.25
C LEU A 445 20.44 12.04 4.45
N GLY A 446 21.17 12.00 5.57
CA GLY A 446 22.29 12.89 5.83
C GLY A 446 23.41 12.78 4.79
N GLU A 447 23.73 11.57 4.31
CA GLU A 447 24.69 11.34 3.23
C GLU A 447 24.24 11.94 1.89
N LEU A 448 22.94 11.82 1.56
CA LEU A 448 22.36 12.44 0.36
C LEU A 448 22.29 13.97 0.46
N GLN A 449 21.91 14.52 1.62
CA GLN A 449 21.90 15.97 1.87
C GLN A 449 23.33 16.57 1.82
N ALA A 450 24.34 15.84 2.30
CA ALA A 450 25.74 16.23 2.13
C ALA A 450 26.17 16.23 0.66
N LEU A 451 25.73 15.25 -0.14
CA LEU A 451 25.97 15.23 -1.59
C LEU A 451 25.25 16.38 -2.30
N GLN A 452 24.05 16.76 -1.84
CA GLN A 452 23.27 17.88 -2.37
C GLN A 452 23.93 19.23 -2.05
N SER A 453 24.50 19.36 -0.85
CA SER A 453 25.33 20.51 -0.48
C SER A 453 26.55 20.63 -1.38
N SER A 454 27.25 19.51 -1.64
CA SER A 454 28.40 19.46 -2.54
C SER A 454 28.03 19.80 -4.00
N LEU A 455 26.85 19.40 -4.47
CA LEU A 455 26.31 19.82 -5.77
C LEU A 455 26.16 21.34 -5.83
N GLN A 456 25.66 21.96 -4.77
CA GLN A 456 25.48 23.41 -4.73
C GLN A 456 26.82 24.19 -4.69
N GLU A 457 27.87 23.64 -4.10
CA GLU A 457 29.24 24.18 -4.19
C GLU A 457 29.78 24.15 -5.63
N GLN A 458 29.63 23.01 -6.30
CA GLN A 458 30.13 22.79 -7.67
C GLN A 458 29.34 23.55 -8.76
N GLN A 459 28.12 24.03 -8.45
CA GLN A 459 27.28 24.83 -9.36
C GLN A 459 27.99 26.07 -9.91
N SER A 460 28.87 26.68 -9.11
CA SER A 460 29.69 27.84 -9.52
C SER A 460 30.62 27.52 -10.70
N GLY A 461 31.20 26.32 -10.73
CA GLY A 461 32.02 25.84 -11.83
C GLY A 461 31.20 25.54 -13.08
N LEU A 462 29.99 24.97 -12.95
CA LEU A 462 29.11 24.72 -14.09
C LEU A 462 28.67 26.04 -14.76
N ASN A 463 28.35 27.05 -13.96
CA ASN A 463 28.01 28.40 -14.44
C ASN A 463 29.19 29.04 -15.21
N TYR A 464 30.42 28.84 -14.72
CA TYR A 464 31.64 29.27 -15.42
C TYR A 464 31.79 28.56 -16.78
N LEU A 465 31.65 27.23 -16.82
CA LEU A 465 31.71 26.45 -18.07
C LEU A 465 30.66 26.94 -19.09
N SER A 466 29.40 27.11 -18.67
CA SER A 466 28.32 27.61 -19.54
C SER A 466 28.64 28.99 -20.14
N THR A 467 29.19 29.89 -19.32
CA THR A 467 29.57 31.24 -19.75
C THR A 467 30.73 31.18 -20.73
N THR A 468 31.76 30.39 -20.45
CA THR A 468 32.92 30.24 -21.35
C THR A 468 32.51 29.64 -22.69
N VAL A 469 31.66 28.60 -22.74
CA VAL A 469 31.14 28.04 -24.01
C VAL A 469 30.36 29.07 -24.82
N LYS A 470 29.50 29.87 -24.16
CA LYS A 470 28.75 30.97 -24.81
C LYS A 470 29.64 32.12 -25.32
N GLU A 471 30.84 32.29 -24.77
CA GLU A 471 31.81 33.27 -25.27
C GLU A 471 32.68 32.70 -26.40
N MET A 472 33.09 31.44 -26.31
CA MET A 472 33.85 30.75 -27.35
C MET A 472 33.03 30.57 -28.64
N SER A 473 31.77 30.14 -28.52
CA SER A 473 30.85 29.94 -29.66
C SER A 473 30.68 31.17 -30.56
N LYS A 474 30.81 32.38 -30.00
CA LYS A 474 30.74 33.66 -30.74
C LYS A 474 32.00 33.99 -31.54
N LYS A 475 33.14 33.34 -31.24
CA LYS A 475 34.46 33.64 -31.80
C LYS A 475 35.04 32.49 -32.63
N ALA A 476 34.71 31.25 -32.28
CA ALA A 476 35.21 30.05 -32.94
C ALA A 476 34.40 29.72 -34.22
N PRO A 477 35.03 29.05 -35.21
CA PRO A 477 34.30 28.42 -36.32
C PRO A 477 33.26 27.43 -35.80
N SER A 478 32.13 27.32 -36.51
CA SER A 478 30.97 26.50 -36.13
C SER A 478 31.32 25.05 -35.77
N GLU A 479 32.29 24.46 -36.45
CA GLU A 479 32.71 23.08 -36.25
C GLU A 479 33.44 22.86 -34.91
N ILE A 480 34.19 23.87 -34.44
CA ILE A 480 34.87 23.87 -33.13
C ILE A 480 33.87 24.22 -32.03
N SER A 481 33.02 25.23 -32.25
CA SER A 481 31.94 25.62 -31.31
C SER A 481 31.05 24.43 -30.97
N ARG A 482 30.54 23.73 -32.01
CA ARG A 482 29.65 22.57 -31.86
C ARG A 482 30.26 21.44 -31.01
N LYS A 483 31.58 21.24 -31.08
CA LYS A 483 32.26 20.21 -30.27
C LYS A 483 32.18 20.55 -28.78
N PHE A 484 32.55 21.77 -28.39
CA PHE A 484 32.54 22.18 -26.98
C PHE A 484 31.13 22.44 -26.44
N GLU A 485 30.19 22.83 -27.30
CA GLU A 485 28.75 22.87 -26.98
C GLU A 485 28.24 21.47 -26.66
N ALA A 486 28.46 20.47 -27.52
CA ALA A 486 28.04 19.10 -27.26
C ALA A 486 28.69 18.47 -26.01
N GLU A 487 29.98 18.73 -25.76
CA GLU A 487 30.66 18.28 -24.54
C GLU A 487 30.08 18.94 -23.27
N PHE A 488 29.64 20.20 -23.34
CA PHE A 488 28.98 20.89 -22.23
C PHE A 488 27.52 20.43 -22.05
N GLU A 489 26.78 20.19 -23.12
CA GLU A 489 25.40 19.67 -23.08
C GLU A 489 25.32 18.29 -22.43
N ASP A 490 26.28 17.38 -22.67
CA ASP A 490 26.39 16.10 -21.95
C ASP A 490 26.53 16.32 -20.43
N ILE A 491 27.47 17.17 -20.03
CA ILE A 491 27.75 17.48 -18.63
C ILE A 491 26.56 18.19 -17.96
N GLU A 492 25.90 19.12 -18.64
CA GLU A 492 24.71 19.81 -18.14
C GLU A 492 23.50 18.86 -18.04
N GLY A 493 23.34 17.95 -19.00
CA GLY A 493 22.31 16.90 -19.00
C GLY A 493 22.48 15.94 -17.82
N ARG A 494 23.71 15.42 -17.63
CA ARG A 494 24.06 14.57 -16.48
C ARG A 494 23.90 15.30 -15.15
N TRP A 495 24.32 16.56 -15.06
CA TRP A 495 24.13 17.40 -13.89
C TRP A 495 22.66 17.59 -13.51
N LYS A 496 21.80 17.95 -14.48
CA LYS A 496 20.36 18.11 -14.26
C LYS A 496 19.72 16.80 -13.82
N LYS A 497 20.07 15.67 -14.46
CA LYS A 497 19.61 14.34 -14.07
C LYS A 497 20.02 14.02 -12.63
N LEU A 498 21.31 14.13 -12.31
CA LEU A 498 21.87 13.90 -10.99
C LEU A 498 21.17 14.75 -9.91
N SER A 499 20.98 16.05 -10.18
CA SER A 499 20.28 16.98 -9.29
C SER A 499 18.83 16.56 -9.05
N SER A 500 18.09 16.19 -10.11
CA SER A 500 16.70 15.73 -9.97
C SER A 500 16.57 14.42 -9.19
N GLN A 501 17.44 13.43 -9.48
CA GLN A 501 17.44 12.15 -8.78
C GLN A 501 17.80 12.32 -7.30
N LEU A 502 18.74 13.22 -6.97
CA LEU A 502 19.13 13.46 -5.59
C LEU A 502 17.99 14.07 -4.77
N VAL A 503 17.26 15.04 -5.32
CA VAL A 503 16.05 15.61 -4.69
C VAL A 503 14.95 14.55 -4.54
N GLU A 504 14.70 13.74 -5.57
CA GLU A 504 13.72 12.65 -5.52
C GLU A 504 14.07 11.61 -4.44
N HIS A 505 15.36 11.23 -4.34
CA HIS A 505 15.85 10.26 -3.36
C HIS A 505 15.73 10.81 -1.92
N CYS A 506 16.11 12.07 -1.69
CA CYS A 506 15.90 12.74 -0.39
C CYS A 506 14.42 12.77 0.00
N GLN A 507 13.55 13.29 -0.88
CA GLN A 507 12.12 13.39 -0.60
C GLN A 507 11.48 12.03 -0.34
N LYS A 508 11.81 11.01 -1.14
CA LYS A 508 11.28 9.66 -0.96
C LYS A 508 11.70 9.04 0.38
N LEU A 509 12.94 9.29 0.80
CA LEU A 509 13.44 8.79 2.08
C LEU A 509 12.81 9.54 3.27
N GLU A 510 12.62 10.85 3.17
CA GLU A 510 11.86 11.64 4.14
C GLU A 510 10.39 11.17 4.23
N ASP A 511 9.74 10.89 3.10
CA ASP A 511 8.39 10.33 3.05
C ASP A 511 8.33 8.94 3.72
N HIS A 512 9.30 8.07 3.45
CA HIS A 512 9.44 6.76 4.09
C HIS A 512 9.61 6.89 5.62
N MET A 513 10.50 7.78 6.08
CA MET A 513 10.73 8.06 7.49
C MET A 513 9.47 8.61 8.18
N ASN A 514 8.72 9.51 7.52
CA ASN A 514 7.47 10.07 8.03
C ASN A 514 6.35 9.02 8.10
N LYS A 515 6.19 8.18 7.06
CA LYS A 515 5.28 7.01 7.08
C LYS A 515 5.60 6.08 8.26
N LEU A 516 6.87 5.69 8.40
CA LEU A 516 7.32 4.76 9.45
C LEU A 516 7.10 5.34 10.85
N ARG A 517 7.53 6.58 11.10
CA ARG A 517 7.36 7.27 12.39
C ARG A 517 5.88 7.36 12.79
N LYS A 518 4.98 7.64 11.84
CA LYS A 518 3.54 7.67 12.09
C LYS A 518 3.02 6.31 12.56
N ILE A 519 3.38 5.23 11.85
CA ILE A 519 2.93 3.87 12.20
C ILE A 519 3.51 3.43 13.54
N GLN A 520 4.81 3.63 13.79
CA GLN A 520 5.45 3.32 15.07
C GLN A 520 4.78 4.06 16.24
N ASN A 521 4.35 5.32 16.05
CA ASN A 521 3.60 6.06 17.07
C ASN A 521 2.20 5.46 17.33
N HIS A 522 1.49 5.03 16.28
CA HIS A 522 0.22 4.30 16.46
C HIS A 522 0.43 2.95 17.15
N ILE A 523 1.44 2.15 16.76
CA ILE A 523 1.81 0.88 17.42
C ILE A 523 2.11 1.10 18.91
N LYS A 524 2.92 2.10 19.26
CA LYS A 524 3.22 2.47 20.65
C LYS A 524 1.95 2.86 21.43
N THR A 525 1.05 3.62 20.80
CA THR A 525 -0.22 4.05 21.40
C THR A 525 -1.15 2.86 21.66
N LEU A 526 -1.30 1.96 20.68
CA LEU A 526 -2.10 0.74 20.80
C LEU A 526 -1.53 -0.18 21.89
N ARG A 527 -0.22 -0.45 21.90
CA ARG A 527 0.43 -1.25 22.97
C ARG A 527 0.23 -0.64 24.36
N LYS A 528 0.36 0.67 24.50
CA LYS A 528 0.13 1.35 25.78
C LYS A 528 -1.31 1.17 26.25
N TRP A 529 -2.29 1.41 25.39
CA TRP A 529 -3.70 1.26 25.73
C TRP A 529 -4.04 -0.21 26.06
N MET A 530 -3.54 -1.19 25.28
CA MET A 530 -3.74 -2.61 25.58
C MET A 530 -3.11 -3.00 26.94
N ALA A 531 -1.99 -2.41 27.34
CA ALA A 531 -1.40 -2.64 28.66
C ALA A 531 -2.23 -2.02 29.80
N GLU A 532 -2.83 -0.84 29.59
CA GLU A 532 -3.79 -0.24 30.54
C GLU A 532 -5.05 -1.11 30.70
N VAL A 533 -5.52 -1.71 29.60
CA VAL A 533 -6.65 -2.66 29.61
C VAL A 533 -6.29 -4.00 30.26
N ASP A 534 -5.10 -4.53 30.03
CA ASP A 534 -4.59 -5.75 30.66
C ASP A 534 -4.50 -5.61 32.19
N VAL A 535 -4.16 -4.43 32.71
CA VAL A 535 -4.24 -4.13 34.16
C VAL A 535 -5.69 -4.24 34.67
N PHE A 536 -6.67 -3.65 33.99
CA PHE A 536 -8.09 -3.78 34.36
C PHE A 536 -8.61 -5.23 34.24
N LEU A 537 -8.15 -5.99 33.25
CA LEU A 537 -8.50 -7.40 33.08
C LEU A 537 -7.90 -8.29 34.17
N LYS A 538 -6.76 -7.89 34.75
CA LYS A 538 -6.10 -8.54 35.90
C LYS A 538 -6.64 -8.11 37.27
N GLU A 539 -7.47 -7.07 37.35
CA GLU A 539 -8.20 -6.77 38.59
C GLU A 539 -9.05 -7.98 39.00
N GLU A 540 -9.06 -8.27 40.30
CA GLU A 540 -9.68 -9.46 40.87
C GLU A 540 -11.15 -9.61 40.42
N TRP A 541 -11.59 -10.86 40.21
CA TRP A 541 -12.94 -11.12 39.71
C TRP A 541 -14.00 -10.59 40.70
N PRO A 542 -15.06 -9.95 40.19
CA PRO A 542 -16.03 -9.26 41.03
C PRO A 542 -16.77 -10.17 42.00
N ALA A 543 -17.24 -9.51 43.06
CA ALA A 543 -18.09 -10.05 44.08
C ALA A 543 -19.43 -10.59 43.54
N LEU A 544 -19.51 -11.90 43.28
CA LEU A 544 -20.80 -12.58 43.21
C LEU A 544 -21.57 -12.34 44.52
N GLY A 545 -22.84 -11.94 44.41
CA GLY A 545 -23.66 -11.52 45.55
C GLY A 545 -23.85 -10.02 45.74
N ASP A 546 -22.96 -9.15 45.23
CA ASP A 546 -23.17 -7.69 45.24
C ASP A 546 -23.63 -7.19 43.86
N SER A 547 -24.94 -6.97 43.72
CA SER A 547 -25.53 -6.54 42.46
C SER A 547 -25.18 -5.10 42.06
N GLU A 548 -24.74 -4.23 42.98
CA GLU A 548 -24.31 -2.87 42.66
C GLU A 548 -22.86 -2.81 42.18
N ILE A 549 -21.95 -3.59 42.78
CA ILE A 549 -20.58 -3.76 42.28
C ILE A 549 -20.61 -4.40 40.89
N LEU A 550 -21.39 -5.47 40.71
CA LEU A 550 -21.55 -6.14 39.41
C LEU A 550 -22.10 -5.19 38.33
N LYS A 551 -23.12 -4.37 38.63
CA LYS A 551 -23.61 -3.32 37.71
C LYS A 551 -22.53 -2.29 37.35
N LYS A 552 -21.76 -1.82 38.31
CA LYS A 552 -20.69 -0.82 38.10
C LYS A 552 -19.58 -1.37 37.20
N GLN A 553 -19.07 -2.57 37.49
CA GLN A 553 -18.06 -3.21 36.65
C GLN A 553 -18.60 -3.58 35.26
N LEU A 554 -19.84 -4.07 35.15
CA LEU A 554 -20.47 -4.32 33.85
C LEU A 554 -20.62 -3.04 33.03
N LYS A 555 -20.89 -1.89 33.66
CA LYS A 555 -20.89 -0.58 32.99
C LYS A 555 -19.49 -0.21 32.49
N GLN A 556 -18.44 -0.35 33.30
CA GLN A 556 -17.05 -0.10 32.88
C GLN A 556 -16.64 -1.03 31.72
N CYS A 557 -16.94 -2.32 31.81
CA CYS A 557 -16.62 -3.30 30.78
C CYS A 557 -17.41 -3.04 29.47
N ARG A 558 -18.63 -2.51 29.54
CA ARG A 558 -19.39 -2.02 28.36
C ARG A 558 -18.78 -0.78 27.72
N LEU A 559 -18.21 0.14 28.51
CA LEU A 559 -17.45 1.29 27.98
C LEU A 559 -16.20 0.81 27.25
N LEU A 560 -15.45 -0.11 27.86
CA LEU A 560 -14.27 -0.72 27.23
C LEU A 560 -14.57 -1.45 25.91
N VAL A 561 -15.73 -2.09 25.78
CA VAL A 561 -16.19 -2.65 24.48
C VAL A 561 -16.47 -1.56 23.43
N ASN A 562 -16.92 -0.37 23.84
CA ASN A 562 -17.07 0.77 22.94
C ASN A 562 -15.70 1.37 22.57
N ASP A 563 -14.76 1.43 23.51
CA ASP A 563 -13.39 1.86 23.26
C ASP A 563 -12.70 0.93 22.24
N ILE A 564 -12.87 -0.40 22.34
CA ILE A 564 -12.45 -1.38 21.32
C ILE A 564 -13.01 -1.01 19.94
N GLN A 565 -14.31 -0.75 19.83
CA GLN A 565 -14.96 -0.39 18.56
C GLN A 565 -14.42 0.94 17.99
N THR A 566 -14.09 1.89 18.87
CA THR A 566 -13.57 3.22 18.50
C THR A 566 -12.07 3.16 18.10
N ILE A 567 -11.30 2.24 18.68
CA ILE A 567 -9.85 2.10 18.46
C ILE A 567 -9.52 1.10 17.34
N GLN A 568 -10.40 0.13 17.03
CA GLN A 568 -10.25 -0.83 15.92
C GLN A 568 -9.85 -0.18 14.57
N PRO A 569 -10.40 0.98 14.15
CA PRO A 569 -9.93 1.67 12.94
C PRO A 569 -8.46 2.10 12.98
N SER A 570 -7.91 2.40 14.16
CA SER A 570 -6.48 2.71 14.31
C SER A 570 -5.60 1.46 14.15
N LEU A 571 -6.06 0.28 14.58
CA LEU A 571 -5.36 -0.98 14.29
C LEU A 571 -5.41 -1.29 12.78
N ASN A 572 -6.58 -1.14 12.16
CA ASN A 572 -6.73 -1.32 10.71
C ASN A 572 -5.80 -0.37 9.94
N SER A 573 -5.71 0.91 10.33
CA SER A 573 -4.78 1.88 9.74
C SER A 573 -3.30 1.54 9.95
N VAL A 574 -2.96 0.87 11.06
CA VAL A 574 -1.59 0.35 11.31
C VAL A 574 -1.29 -0.82 10.39
N ASN A 575 -2.22 -1.76 10.23
CA ASN A 575 -2.06 -2.90 9.33
C ASN A 575 -1.96 -2.47 7.85
N GLU A 576 -2.85 -1.58 7.39
CA GLU A 576 -2.82 -1.03 6.03
C GLU A 576 -1.55 -0.23 5.74
N GLY A 577 -1.10 0.57 6.71
CA GLY A 577 0.15 1.32 6.60
C GLY A 577 1.35 0.37 6.61
N GLY A 578 1.30 -0.66 7.46
CA GLY A 578 2.35 -1.65 7.64
C GLY A 578 2.62 -2.43 6.36
N GLU A 579 1.58 -2.92 5.69
CA GLU A 579 1.74 -3.61 4.40
C GLU A 579 2.25 -2.68 3.29
N LYS A 580 1.83 -1.40 3.26
CA LYS A 580 2.40 -0.41 2.32
C LYS A 580 3.91 -0.24 2.55
N ILE A 581 4.32 -0.06 3.80
CA ILE A 581 5.76 -0.01 4.15
C ILE A 581 6.45 -1.32 3.77
N LYS A 582 5.85 -2.49 4.03
CA LYS A 582 6.43 -3.79 3.71
C LYS A 582 6.75 -3.94 2.22
N THR A 583 5.92 -3.40 1.32
CA THR A 583 6.21 -3.39 -0.13
C THR A 583 7.34 -2.45 -0.55
N GLU A 584 7.66 -1.44 0.28
CA GLU A 584 8.73 -0.46 0.05
C GLU A 584 10.00 -0.77 0.87
N ALA A 585 9.98 -1.84 1.69
CA ALA A 585 11.01 -2.18 2.67
C ALA A 585 12.11 -3.12 2.15
N GLU A 586 13.28 -3.09 2.80
CA GLU A 586 14.30 -4.12 2.60
C GLU A 586 13.85 -5.46 3.23
N PRO A 587 14.20 -6.63 2.66
CA PRO A 587 13.61 -7.93 3.04
C PRO A 587 13.69 -8.26 4.54
N ASP A 588 14.83 -7.96 5.17
CA ASP A 588 15.04 -8.24 6.60
C ASP A 588 14.16 -7.33 7.48
N PHE A 589 13.99 -6.06 7.11
CA PHE A 589 13.13 -5.12 7.82
C PHE A 589 11.64 -5.44 7.58
N ALA A 590 11.28 -5.82 6.34
CA ALA A 590 9.95 -6.29 5.98
C ALA A 590 9.50 -7.48 6.85
N SER A 591 10.39 -8.47 7.05
CA SER A 591 10.15 -9.63 7.90
C SER A 591 10.01 -9.28 9.39
N ARG A 592 10.83 -8.35 9.90
CA ARG A 592 10.69 -7.81 11.27
C ARG A 592 9.36 -7.10 11.46
N LEU A 593 8.98 -6.20 10.54
CA LEU A 593 7.73 -5.46 10.59
C LEU A 593 6.51 -6.38 10.52
N GLU A 594 6.52 -7.41 9.65
CA GLU A 594 5.43 -8.39 9.60
C GLU A 594 5.28 -9.15 10.93
N THR A 595 6.40 -9.51 11.55
CA THR A 595 6.40 -10.15 12.87
C THR A 595 5.80 -9.22 13.93
N GLU A 596 6.22 -7.94 13.96
CA GLU A 596 5.72 -6.94 14.89
C GLU A 596 4.20 -6.71 14.74
N LEU A 597 3.71 -6.61 13.50
CA LEU A 597 2.29 -6.49 13.20
C LEU A 597 1.52 -7.75 13.63
N ARG A 598 2.06 -8.94 13.38
CA ARG A 598 1.43 -10.21 13.77
C ARG A 598 1.31 -10.34 15.28
N GLU A 599 2.35 -9.97 16.03
CA GLU A 599 2.32 -9.90 17.50
C GLU A 599 1.30 -8.89 18.00
N LEU A 600 1.24 -7.69 17.40
CA LEU A 600 0.28 -6.65 17.77
C LEU A 600 -1.18 -7.11 17.59
N ASN A 601 -1.50 -7.72 16.45
CA ASN A 601 -2.84 -8.26 16.19
C ASN A 601 -3.16 -9.43 17.15
N THR A 602 -2.19 -10.31 17.43
CA THR A 602 -2.38 -11.41 18.40
C THR A 602 -2.68 -10.89 19.81
N GLN A 603 -1.98 -9.84 20.26
CA GLN A 603 -2.23 -9.18 21.55
C GLN A 603 -3.61 -8.52 21.57
N TRP A 604 -3.99 -7.83 20.49
CA TRP A 604 -5.30 -7.19 20.34
C TRP A 604 -6.45 -8.18 20.39
N ASP A 605 -6.37 -9.26 19.61
CA ASP A 605 -7.41 -10.30 19.55
C ASP A 605 -7.55 -11.01 20.89
N HIS A 606 -6.44 -11.31 21.56
CA HIS A 606 -6.45 -11.92 22.89
C HIS A 606 -7.10 -11.00 23.94
N MET A 607 -6.70 -9.72 23.96
CA MET A 607 -7.31 -8.71 24.85
C MET A 607 -8.81 -8.55 24.55
N CYS A 608 -9.22 -8.49 23.27
CA CYS A 608 -10.64 -8.42 22.90
C CYS A 608 -11.41 -9.64 23.43
N GLN A 609 -10.89 -10.86 23.24
CA GLN A 609 -11.50 -12.09 23.77
C GLN A 609 -11.66 -12.03 25.29
N GLN A 610 -10.64 -11.58 26.02
CA GLN A 610 -10.72 -11.41 27.49
C GLN A 610 -11.78 -10.38 27.89
N VAL A 611 -11.88 -9.23 27.21
CA VAL A 611 -12.92 -8.20 27.50
C VAL A 611 -14.32 -8.75 27.27
N TYR A 612 -14.55 -9.44 26.15
CA TYR A 612 -15.87 -10.05 25.87
C TYR A 612 -16.22 -11.17 26.87
N ALA A 613 -15.24 -12.01 27.24
CA ALA A 613 -15.43 -13.04 28.27
C ALA A 613 -15.76 -12.42 29.64
N ARG A 614 -15.01 -11.40 30.08
CA ARG A 614 -15.27 -10.68 31.33
C ARG A 614 -16.66 -10.00 31.32
N LYS A 615 -17.07 -9.41 30.19
CA LYS A 615 -18.41 -8.82 30.01
C LYS A 615 -19.55 -9.84 30.16
N GLU A 616 -19.47 -10.99 29.49
CA GLU A 616 -20.56 -11.99 29.57
C GLU A 616 -20.60 -12.68 30.93
N ALA A 617 -19.44 -12.93 31.56
CA ALA A 617 -19.39 -13.47 32.92
C ALA A 617 -19.88 -12.45 33.98
N LEU A 618 -19.54 -11.16 33.85
CA LEU A 618 -20.12 -10.07 34.65
C LEU A 618 -21.65 -10.01 34.53
N LYS A 619 -22.16 -10.14 33.30
CA LYS A 619 -23.59 -10.13 33.02
C LYS A 619 -24.28 -11.37 33.62
N GLY A 620 -23.76 -12.57 33.37
CA GLY A 620 -24.30 -13.81 33.92
C GLY A 620 -24.26 -13.86 35.45
N GLY A 621 -23.21 -13.31 36.07
CA GLY A 621 -23.13 -13.15 37.52
C GLY A 621 -24.19 -12.19 38.06
N LEU A 622 -24.39 -11.04 37.41
CA LEU A 622 -25.45 -10.08 37.77
C LEU A 622 -26.84 -10.70 37.61
N ASP A 623 -27.12 -11.35 36.48
CA ASP A 623 -28.40 -11.99 36.20
C ASP A 623 -28.70 -13.09 37.25
N LYS A 624 -27.69 -13.89 37.64
CA LYS A 624 -27.79 -14.90 38.71
C LYS A 624 -28.05 -14.27 40.08
N THR A 625 -27.31 -13.23 40.46
CA THR A 625 -27.50 -12.54 41.76
C THR A 625 -28.88 -11.87 41.84
N VAL A 626 -29.35 -11.22 40.78
CA VAL A 626 -30.67 -10.57 40.76
C VAL A 626 -31.81 -11.60 40.78
N SER A 627 -31.70 -12.72 40.06
CA SER A 627 -32.67 -13.82 40.18
C SER A 627 -32.71 -14.36 41.60
N LEU A 628 -31.56 -14.64 42.20
CA LEU A 628 -31.48 -15.17 43.55
C LEU A 628 -32.09 -14.22 44.59
N GLN A 629 -31.81 -12.92 44.50
CA GLN A 629 -32.43 -11.90 45.37
C GLN A 629 -33.96 -11.87 45.22
N LYS A 630 -34.48 -12.03 44.00
CA LYS A 630 -35.92 -12.14 43.74
C LYS A 630 -36.51 -13.43 44.33
N ASP A 631 -35.89 -14.58 44.10
CA ASP A 631 -36.38 -15.88 44.56
C ASP A 631 -36.37 -15.97 46.10
N LEU A 632 -35.37 -15.38 46.78
CA LEU A 632 -35.31 -15.22 48.23
C LEU A 632 -36.41 -14.28 48.75
N SER A 633 -36.66 -13.15 48.07
CA SER A 633 -37.72 -12.20 48.45
C SER A 633 -39.11 -12.81 48.34
N GLU A 634 -39.41 -13.51 47.23
CA GLU A 634 -40.68 -14.22 47.04
C GLU A 634 -40.93 -15.29 48.10
N MET A 635 -39.88 -16.00 48.52
CA MET A 635 -40.01 -17.03 49.54
C MET A 635 -40.27 -16.42 50.93
N HIS A 636 -39.63 -15.29 51.26
CA HIS A 636 -39.95 -14.54 52.48
C HIS A 636 -41.39 -14.02 52.47
N GLU A 637 -41.83 -13.39 51.38
CA GLU A 637 -43.19 -12.86 51.23
C GLU A 637 -44.24 -13.97 51.39
N TRP A 638 -44.05 -15.14 50.74
CA TRP A 638 -44.94 -16.29 50.92
C TRP A 638 -44.94 -16.82 52.36
N MET A 639 -43.79 -16.86 53.05
CA MET A 639 -43.75 -17.31 54.45
C MET A 639 -44.54 -16.35 55.36
N THR A 640 -44.39 -15.04 55.19
CA THR A 640 -45.15 -14.04 55.95
C THR A 640 -46.66 -14.17 55.68
N GLN A 641 -47.07 -14.30 54.42
CA GLN A 641 -48.48 -14.52 54.06
C GLN A 641 -49.04 -15.81 54.69
N ALA A 642 -48.28 -16.90 54.70
CA ALA A 642 -48.69 -18.16 55.31
C ALA A 642 -48.74 -18.10 56.86
N GLU A 643 -47.91 -17.26 57.50
CA GLU A 643 -48.00 -16.99 58.93
C GLU A 643 -49.28 -16.19 59.27
N GLU A 644 -49.54 -15.10 58.55
CA GLU A 644 -50.73 -14.25 58.71
C GLU A 644 -52.03 -15.04 58.44
N GLU A 645 -52.13 -15.76 57.32
CA GLU A 645 -53.36 -16.45 56.88
C GLU A 645 -53.74 -17.63 57.80
N TYR A 646 -52.78 -18.50 58.14
CA TYR A 646 -53.10 -19.78 58.80
C TYR A 646 -52.81 -19.79 60.30
N LEU A 647 -51.84 -19.01 60.76
CA LEU A 647 -51.32 -19.17 62.12
C LEU A 647 -51.81 -18.08 63.08
N GLU A 648 -51.99 -16.85 62.62
CA GLU A 648 -52.49 -15.73 63.44
C GLU A 648 -54.01 -15.79 63.73
N ARG A 649 -54.79 -16.61 63.01
CA ARG A 649 -56.22 -16.82 63.33
C ARG A 649 -56.42 -17.54 64.67
N ASP A 650 -57.21 -16.95 65.57
CA ASP A 650 -57.55 -17.51 66.87
C ASP A 650 -58.35 -18.83 66.79
N PHE A 651 -58.36 -19.58 67.90
CA PHE A 651 -59.15 -20.81 68.08
C PHE A 651 -60.59 -20.47 68.53
N GLU A 652 -61.42 -20.01 67.60
CA GLU A 652 -62.85 -19.80 67.83
C GLU A 652 -63.67 -20.56 66.77
N TYR A 653 -64.31 -21.67 67.16
CA TYR A 653 -65.16 -22.48 66.28
C TYR A 653 -66.49 -22.75 66.98
N LYS A 654 -67.59 -22.26 66.41
CA LYS A 654 -68.93 -22.30 67.02
C LYS A 654 -69.77 -23.45 66.50
N THR A 655 -69.47 -23.95 65.30
CA THR A 655 -70.17 -25.08 64.69
C THR A 655 -69.21 -26.22 64.29
N PRO A 656 -69.71 -27.47 64.17
CA PRO A 656 -68.90 -28.58 63.68
C PRO A 656 -68.37 -28.36 62.26
N ASP A 657 -69.17 -27.72 61.40
CA ASP A 657 -68.80 -27.43 60.02
C ASP A 657 -67.63 -26.42 59.93
N GLU A 658 -67.61 -25.39 60.79
CA GLU A 658 -66.49 -24.45 60.91
C GLU A 658 -65.21 -25.15 61.35
N LEU A 659 -65.29 -26.02 62.36
CA LEU A 659 -64.15 -26.79 62.86
C LEU A 659 -63.63 -27.78 61.79
N GLN A 660 -64.53 -28.47 61.07
CA GLN A 660 -64.16 -29.35 59.97
C GLN A 660 -63.48 -28.59 58.83
N ALA A 661 -64.03 -27.43 58.45
CA ALA A 661 -63.45 -26.57 57.42
C ALA A 661 -62.04 -26.11 57.82
N ALA A 662 -61.83 -25.73 59.09
CA ALA A 662 -60.53 -25.34 59.62
C ALA A 662 -59.51 -26.49 59.66
N VAL A 663 -59.93 -27.71 60.00
CA VAL A 663 -59.07 -28.91 59.92
C VAL A 663 -58.61 -29.14 58.49
N GLU A 664 -59.53 -29.15 57.52
CA GLU A 664 -59.20 -29.40 56.11
C GLU A 664 -58.40 -28.25 55.47
N GLU A 665 -58.62 -27.01 55.91
CA GLU A 665 -57.80 -25.85 55.55
C GLU A 665 -56.37 -25.96 56.08
N MET A 666 -56.19 -26.31 57.35
CA MET A 666 -54.87 -26.50 57.93
C MET A 666 -54.11 -27.70 57.36
N LYS A 667 -54.81 -28.75 56.90
CA LYS A 667 -54.22 -29.83 56.10
C LYS A 667 -53.71 -29.31 54.75
N ARG A 668 -54.51 -28.53 54.01
CA ARG A 668 -54.08 -27.89 52.75
C ARG A 668 -52.87 -26.96 52.96
N ALA A 669 -52.87 -26.15 54.01
CA ALA A 669 -51.75 -25.26 54.34
C ALA A 669 -50.45 -26.04 54.62
N LYS A 670 -50.55 -27.14 55.37
CA LYS A 670 -49.42 -28.07 55.62
C LYS A 670 -48.91 -28.73 54.34
N GLU A 671 -49.81 -29.14 53.44
CA GLU A 671 -49.44 -29.69 52.13
C GLU A 671 -48.78 -28.64 51.23
N GLU A 672 -49.29 -27.40 51.17
CA GLU A 672 -48.66 -26.33 50.40
C GLU A 672 -47.25 -26.01 50.94
N ALA A 673 -47.10 -25.91 52.26
CA ALA A 673 -45.79 -25.72 52.87
C ALA A 673 -44.82 -26.83 52.48
N GLN A 674 -45.24 -28.10 52.56
CA GLN A 674 -44.42 -29.23 52.11
C GLN A 674 -44.05 -29.15 50.61
N GLN A 675 -44.95 -28.66 49.76
CA GLN A 675 -44.66 -28.45 48.33
C GLN A 675 -43.58 -27.37 48.10
N LYS A 676 -43.43 -26.37 48.99
CA LYS A 676 -42.33 -25.39 48.91
C LYS A 676 -40.97 -25.95 49.32
N GLU A 677 -40.89 -27.11 49.99
CA GLU A 677 -39.62 -27.70 50.46
C GLU A 677 -38.60 -27.86 49.32
N ALA A 678 -39.06 -28.21 48.12
CA ALA A 678 -38.23 -28.30 46.93
C ALA A 678 -37.67 -26.93 46.49
N LYS A 679 -38.47 -25.85 46.56
CA LYS A 679 -38.00 -24.48 46.26
C LYS A 679 -36.96 -24.03 47.29
N VAL A 680 -37.16 -24.35 48.58
CA VAL A 680 -36.19 -24.06 49.65
C VAL A 680 -34.87 -24.78 49.41
N LYS A 681 -34.88 -26.08 49.11
CA LYS A 681 -33.65 -26.84 48.80
C LYS A 681 -32.89 -26.26 47.59
N LEU A 682 -33.59 -25.95 46.51
CA LEU A 682 -32.99 -25.32 45.32
C LEU A 682 -32.43 -23.92 45.62
N LEU A 683 -33.09 -23.13 46.48
CA LEU A 683 -32.57 -21.87 46.99
C LEU A 683 -31.30 -22.09 47.82
N THR A 684 -31.30 -23.03 48.77
CA THR A 684 -30.12 -23.40 49.56
C THR A 684 -28.93 -23.78 48.68
N GLU A 685 -29.14 -24.60 47.66
CA GLU A 685 -28.09 -24.99 46.70
C GLU A 685 -27.60 -23.78 45.87
N SER A 686 -28.51 -22.93 45.39
CA SER A 686 -28.20 -21.75 44.59
C SER A 686 -27.42 -20.69 45.39
N VAL A 687 -27.84 -20.40 46.63
CA VAL A 687 -27.13 -19.48 47.54
C VAL A 687 -25.74 -20.03 47.86
N ASN A 688 -25.61 -21.32 48.21
CA ASN A 688 -24.29 -21.93 48.48
C ASN A 688 -23.37 -21.92 47.25
N SER A 689 -23.92 -22.11 46.05
CA SER A 689 -23.20 -21.97 44.78
C SER A 689 -22.68 -20.54 44.55
N VAL A 690 -23.41 -19.51 44.98
CA VAL A 690 -22.98 -18.10 44.93
C VAL A 690 -21.95 -17.80 46.02
N ILE A 691 -22.16 -18.25 47.26
CA ILE A 691 -21.22 -18.10 48.39
C ILE A 691 -19.83 -18.62 48.03
N ALA A 692 -19.74 -19.79 47.39
CA ALA A 692 -18.46 -20.39 46.98
C ALA A 692 -17.63 -19.51 46.01
N GLN A 693 -18.24 -18.50 45.39
CA GLN A 693 -17.64 -17.60 44.40
C GLN A 693 -17.73 -16.11 44.82
N ALA A 694 -18.34 -15.84 45.98
CA ALA A 694 -18.49 -14.52 46.56
C ALA A 694 -17.24 -14.14 47.40
N PRO A 695 -16.97 -12.84 47.66
CA PRO A 695 -15.93 -12.42 48.61
C PRO A 695 -16.47 -12.49 50.04
N PRO A 696 -15.58 -12.49 51.06
CA PRO A 696 -15.95 -12.74 52.46
C PRO A 696 -17.14 -11.91 52.99
N VAL A 697 -17.25 -10.64 52.57
CA VAL A 697 -18.34 -9.74 53.01
C VAL A 697 -19.71 -10.18 52.48
N ALA A 698 -19.81 -10.54 51.20
CA ALA A 698 -21.07 -11.01 50.63
C ALA A 698 -21.36 -12.48 50.98
N GLN A 699 -20.32 -13.29 51.22
CA GLN A 699 -20.49 -14.64 51.78
C GLN A 699 -21.23 -14.61 53.12
N GLU A 700 -20.82 -13.74 54.04
CA GLU A 700 -21.42 -13.65 55.38
C GLU A 700 -22.87 -13.15 55.32
N ALA A 701 -23.14 -12.13 54.49
CA ALA A 701 -24.48 -11.61 54.29
C ALA A 701 -25.44 -12.68 53.72
N LEU A 702 -25.03 -13.38 52.65
CA LEU A 702 -25.83 -14.42 52.01
C LEU A 702 -26.03 -15.65 52.89
N LYS A 703 -25.03 -16.05 53.70
CA LYS A 703 -25.19 -17.12 54.70
C LYS A 703 -26.27 -16.74 55.71
N LYS A 704 -26.17 -15.55 56.31
CA LYS A 704 -27.13 -15.09 57.31
C LYS A 704 -28.55 -15.00 56.75
N GLU A 705 -28.71 -14.52 55.51
CA GLU A 705 -30.01 -14.47 54.82
C GLU A 705 -30.58 -15.87 54.58
N LEU A 706 -29.75 -16.82 54.13
CA LEU A 706 -30.13 -18.23 53.95
C LEU A 706 -30.48 -18.93 55.27
N ASP A 707 -29.70 -18.73 56.33
CA ASP A 707 -29.94 -19.31 57.65
C ASP A 707 -31.26 -18.77 58.23
N THR A 708 -31.53 -17.48 58.04
CA THR A 708 -32.81 -16.84 58.45
C THR A 708 -33.98 -17.47 57.69
N LEU A 709 -33.91 -17.54 56.35
CA LEU A 709 -34.96 -18.13 55.52
C LEU A 709 -35.21 -19.60 55.86
N THR A 710 -34.14 -20.38 56.05
CA THR A 710 -34.24 -21.82 56.35
C THR A 710 -34.83 -22.05 57.75
N THR A 711 -34.44 -21.24 58.74
CA THR A 711 -34.99 -21.29 60.10
C THR A 711 -36.46 -20.90 60.12
N ASN A 712 -36.83 -19.80 59.47
CA ASN A 712 -38.22 -19.34 59.39
C ASN A 712 -39.11 -20.37 58.70
N TYR A 713 -38.66 -20.96 57.58
CA TYR A 713 -39.41 -22.01 56.88
C TYR A 713 -39.62 -23.27 57.75
N GLN A 714 -38.58 -23.73 58.46
CA GLN A 714 -38.70 -24.87 59.38
C GLN A 714 -39.64 -24.56 60.55
N TRP A 715 -39.61 -23.33 61.06
CA TRP A 715 -40.49 -22.91 62.15
C TRP A 715 -41.94 -22.81 61.69
N LEU A 716 -42.22 -22.20 60.53
CA LEU A 716 -43.52 -22.17 59.87
C LEU A 716 -44.08 -23.60 59.70
N CYS A 717 -43.31 -24.53 59.12
CA CYS A 717 -43.72 -25.92 58.97
C CYS A 717 -44.05 -26.59 60.32
N THR A 718 -43.25 -26.32 61.35
CA THR A 718 -43.47 -26.84 62.71
C THR A 718 -44.75 -26.28 63.33
N ARG A 719 -44.98 -24.97 63.18
CA ARG A 719 -46.16 -24.24 63.70
C ARG A 719 -47.44 -24.69 62.99
N LEU A 720 -47.41 -24.81 61.66
CA LEU A 720 -48.53 -25.35 60.85
C LEU A 720 -48.86 -26.79 61.25
N ASN A 721 -47.85 -27.67 61.34
CA ASN A 721 -48.06 -29.07 61.71
C ASN A 721 -48.59 -29.22 63.15
N GLY A 722 -48.11 -28.38 64.08
CA GLY A 722 -48.63 -28.30 65.44
C GLY A 722 -50.11 -27.90 65.48
N LYS A 723 -50.45 -26.76 64.87
CA LYS A 723 -51.84 -26.24 64.82
C LYS A 723 -52.80 -27.21 64.11
N CYS A 724 -52.36 -27.82 63.01
CA CYS A 724 -53.09 -28.86 62.29
C CYS A 724 -53.37 -30.07 63.20
N LYS A 725 -52.35 -30.61 63.90
CA LYS A 725 -52.51 -31.74 64.82
C LYS A 725 -53.43 -31.41 65.99
N THR A 726 -53.34 -30.21 66.58
CA THR A 726 -54.26 -29.78 67.63
C THR A 726 -55.71 -29.73 67.15
N LEU A 727 -55.97 -29.23 65.94
CA LEU A 727 -57.31 -29.24 65.35
C LEU A 727 -57.81 -30.65 65.03
N GLU A 728 -56.93 -31.55 64.54
CA GLU A 728 -57.26 -32.97 64.35
C GLU A 728 -57.60 -33.67 65.67
N GLU A 729 -56.89 -33.36 66.76
CA GLU A 729 -57.16 -33.88 68.11
C GLU A 729 -58.47 -33.34 68.68
N VAL A 730 -58.73 -32.03 68.57
CA VAL A 730 -60.01 -31.40 68.95
C VAL A 730 -61.18 -32.00 68.16
N TRP A 731 -61.01 -32.20 66.85
CA TRP A 731 -62.01 -32.83 66.00
C TRP A 731 -62.28 -34.29 66.39
N ALA A 732 -61.23 -35.04 66.76
CA ALA A 732 -61.36 -36.39 67.28
C ALA A 732 -62.10 -36.42 68.63
N CYS A 733 -61.78 -35.51 69.56
CA CYS A 733 -62.48 -35.37 70.84
C CYS A 733 -63.98 -35.06 70.64
N TRP A 734 -64.34 -34.22 69.66
CA TRP A 734 -65.73 -33.97 69.29
C TRP A 734 -66.44 -35.23 68.77
N HIS A 735 -65.78 -36.01 67.89
CA HIS A 735 -66.32 -37.29 67.41
C HIS A 735 -66.48 -38.32 68.52
N GLU A 736 -65.54 -38.35 69.46
CA GLU A 736 -65.60 -39.24 70.61
C GLU A 736 -66.72 -38.85 71.58
N LEU A 737 -66.90 -37.54 71.85
CA LEU A 737 -68.02 -37.00 72.63
C LEU A 737 -69.36 -37.39 72.01
N LEU A 738 -69.54 -37.18 70.70
CA LEU A 738 -70.75 -37.60 69.98
C LEU A 738 -70.96 -39.12 70.07
N SER A 739 -69.90 -39.93 69.97
CA SER A 739 -69.98 -41.39 70.10
C SER A 739 -70.43 -41.82 71.50
N TYR A 740 -69.94 -41.18 72.57
CA TYR A 740 -70.40 -41.47 73.93
C TYR A 740 -71.81 -40.95 74.19
N LEU A 741 -72.19 -39.75 73.72
CA LEU A 741 -73.56 -39.24 73.79
C LEU A 741 -74.54 -40.17 73.07
N GLU A 742 -74.17 -40.73 71.90
CA GLU A 742 -75.01 -41.69 71.19
C GLU A 742 -75.15 -43.02 71.95
N LYS A 743 -74.05 -43.56 72.50
CA LYS A 743 -74.08 -44.78 73.34
C LYS A 743 -74.92 -44.58 74.59
N ALA A 744 -74.74 -43.46 75.28
CA ALA A 744 -75.47 -43.14 76.50
C ALA A 744 -76.95 -42.88 76.23
N ASN A 745 -77.30 -42.21 75.13
CA ASN A 745 -78.71 -42.08 74.70
C ASN A 745 -79.33 -43.42 74.30
N LYS A 746 -78.58 -44.33 73.66
CA LYS A 746 -79.04 -45.71 73.40
C LYS A 746 -79.30 -46.48 74.71
N TRP A 747 -78.43 -46.34 75.70
CA TRP A 747 -78.66 -46.90 77.05
C TRP A 747 -79.88 -46.26 77.72
N LEU A 748 -80.04 -44.93 77.70
CA LEU A 748 -81.24 -44.25 78.23
C LEU A 748 -82.53 -44.71 77.54
N ASN A 749 -82.50 -44.95 76.23
CA ASN A 749 -83.65 -45.52 75.51
C ASN A 749 -84.01 -46.93 76.01
N GLU A 750 -83.02 -47.77 76.31
CA GLU A 750 -83.24 -49.10 76.88
C GLU A 750 -83.72 -49.03 78.34
N VAL A 751 -83.17 -48.14 79.17
CA VAL A 751 -83.70 -47.84 80.52
C VAL A 751 -85.17 -47.45 80.44
N GLU A 752 -85.51 -46.49 79.58
CA GLU A 752 -86.87 -45.99 79.40
C GLU A 752 -87.83 -47.07 78.89
N PHE A 753 -87.37 -47.93 77.97
CA PHE A 753 -88.12 -49.09 77.51
C PHE A 753 -88.36 -50.10 78.65
N LYS A 754 -87.31 -50.43 79.40
CA LYS A 754 -87.38 -51.35 80.54
C LYS A 754 -88.32 -50.83 81.61
N LEU A 755 -88.22 -49.55 81.99
CA LEU A 755 -89.13 -48.91 82.93
C LEU A 755 -90.59 -49.06 82.50
N LYS A 756 -90.93 -48.76 81.24
CA LYS A 756 -92.27 -48.98 80.68
C LYS A 756 -92.70 -50.45 80.75
N THR A 757 -91.82 -51.40 80.43
CA THR A 757 -92.16 -52.83 80.59
C THR A 757 -92.37 -53.23 82.05
N THR A 758 -91.70 -52.58 83.01
CA THR A 758 -91.91 -52.82 84.45
C THR A 758 -93.18 -52.17 85.01
N GLU A 759 -93.95 -51.39 84.25
CA GLU A 759 -95.23 -50.85 84.76
C GLU A 759 -96.30 -51.94 84.96
N ASN A 760 -96.20 -53.06 84.22
CA ASN A 760 -97.18 -54.15 84.20
C ASN A 760 -96.61 -55.48 84.71
N VAL A 761 -96.16 -55.54 85.96
CA VAL A 761 -95.62 -56.79 86.55
C VAL A 761 -96.75 -57.68 87.12
N PRO A 762 -96.78 -59.00 86.83
CA PRO A 762 -97.67 -59.95 87.50
C PRO A 762 -97.36 -60.09 89.01
N ALA A 763 -98.31 -60.62 89.77
CA ALA A 763 -98.27 -60.60 91.24
C ALA A 763 -97.43 -61.75 91.89
N GLY A 764 -96.56 -62.44 91.16
CA GLY A 764 -95.68 -63.50 91.68
C GLY A 764 -94.34 -62.97 92.17
N ALA A 765 -93.83 -63.50 93.30
CA ALA A 765 -92.57 -63.06 93.90
C ALA A 765 -91.35 -63.35 93.00
N GLU A 766 -91.31 -64.50 92.34
CA GLU A 766 -90.24 -64.91 91.41
C GLU A 766 -90.16 -63.96 90.19
N GLU A 767 -91.31 -63.59 89.64
CA GLU A 767 -91.46 -62.74 88.45
C GLU A 767 -91.05 -61.29 88.74
N ILE A 768 -91.38 -60.78 89.94
CA ILE A 768 -90.89 -59.49 90.42
C ILE A 768 -89.36 -59.52 90.63
N SER A 769 -88.79 -60.66 91.07
CA SER A 769 -87.34 -60.83 91.23
C SER A 769 -86.62 -60.77 89.88
N GLU A 770 -87.08 -61.51 88.87
CA GLU A 770 -86.46 -61.50 87.53
C GLU A 770 -86.52 -60.09 86.90
N VAL A 771 -87.62 -59.37 87.07
CA VAL A 771 -87.75 -57.98 86.60
C VAL A 771 -86.81 -57.04 87.36
N LEU A 772 -86.70 -57.17 88.69
CA LEU A 772 -85.79 -56.39 89.53
C LEU A 772 -84.33 -56.65 89.13
N ASP A 773 -83.89 -57.91 89.09
CA ASP A 773 -82.56 -58.32 88.67
C ASP A 773 -82.24 -57.78 87.26
N SER A 774 -83.20 -57.80 86.34
CA SER A 774 -83.00 -57.29 84.97
C SER A 774 -82.81 -55.75 84.90
N LEU A 775 -83.42 -55.00 85.83
CA LEU A 775 -83.25 -53.56 85.95
C LEU A 775 -81.93 -53.22 86.64
N GLU A 776 -81.58 -53.95 87.71
CA GLU A 776 -80.33 -53.76 88.45
C GLU A 776 -79.10 -54.06 87.60
N ASN A 777 -79.08 -55.19 86.87
CA ASN A 777 -77.98 -55.52 85.94
C ASN A 777 -77.77 -54.43 84.87
N LEU A 778 -78.84 -53.76 84.45
CA LEU A 778 -78.78 -52.70 83.44
C LEU A 778 -78.29 -51.37 84.03
N MET A 779 -78.64 -51.08 85.29
CA MET A 779 -78.16 -49.92 86.02
C MET A 779 -76.70 -50.05 86.48
N GLN A 780 -76.21 -51.27 86.73
CA GLN A 780 -74.85 -51.55 87.20
C GLN A 780 -73.74 -51.10 86.23
N HIS A 781 -74.06 -50.89 84.95
CA HIS A 781 -73.12 -50.43 83.92
C HIS A 781 -73.27 -48.95 83.53
N SER A 782 -73.95 -48.14 84.36
CA SER A 782 -74.32 -46.77 84.01
C SER A 782 -73.24 -45.70 84.24
N GLU A 783 -72.35 -45.87 85.22
CA GLU A 783 -71.51 -44.77 85.74
C GLU A 783 -70.33 -44.34 84.83
N ASP A 784 -69.81 -45.22 83.97
CA ASP A 784 -68.60 -44.91 83.17
C ASP A 784 -68.87 -43.91 82.04
N ASN A 785 -70.03 -44.02 81.38
CA ASN A 785 -70.40 -43.17 80.24
C ASN A 785 -70.52 -41.66 80.57
N PRO A 786 -71.30 -41.22 81.58
CA PRO A 786 -71.46 -39.79 81.89
C PRO A 786 -70.14 -39.16 82.36
N ASN A 787 -69.24 -39.93 82.99
CA ASN A 787 -67.92 -39.44 83.37
C ASN A 787 -67.05 -39.12 82.15
N GLN A 788 -67.04 -39.97 81.12
CA GLN A 788 -66.29 -39.70 79.87
C GLN A 788 -66.91 -38.54 79.07
N ILE A 789 -68.24 -38.49 78.97
CA ILE A 789 -68.97 -37.38 78.34
C ILE A 789 -68.57 -36.04 78.97
N ARG A 790 -68.58 -35.95 80.30
CA ARG A 790 -68.16 -34.73 81.01
C ARG A 790 -66.71 -34.36 80.75
N ILE A 791 -65.78 -35.32 80.75
CA ILE A 791 -64.35 -35.05 80.54
C ILE A 791 -64.09 -34.54 79.11
N LEU A 792 -64.67 -35.19 78.10
CA LEU A 792 -64.51 -34.80 76.70
C LEU A 792 -65.15 -33.45 76.40
N ALA A 793 -66.36 -33.21 76.91
CA ALA A 793 -67.02 -31.92 76.82
C ALA A 793 -66.20 -30.81 77.49
N GLN A 794 -65.79 -30.98 78.75
CA GLN A 794 -64.96 -30.00 79.46
C GLN A 794 -63.65 -29.68 78.70
N THR A 795 -63.03 -30.70 78.09
CA THR A 795 -61.79 -30.53 77.30
C THR A 795 -62.01 -29.66 76.05
N LEU A 796 -63.21 -29.73 75.44
CA LEU A 796 -63.57 -28.91 74.28
C LEU A 796 -64.01 -27.50 74.68
N THR A 797 -64.81 -27.36 75.74
CA THR A 797 -65.27 -26.06 76.27
C THR A 797 -64.10 -25.24 76.84
N ASP A 798 -63.17 -25.87 77.58
CA ASP A 798 -61.93 -25.22 78.06
C ASP A 798 -61.03 -24.76 76.89
N GLY A 799 -61.15 -25.42 75.73
CA GLY A 799 -60.50 -25.04 74.48
C GLY A 799 -61.22 -23.93 73.70
N GLY A 800 -62.37 -23.43 74.17
CA GLY A 800 -63.19 -22.43 73.47
C GLY A 800 -63.96 -22.98 72.26
N VAL A 801 -64.09 -24.30 72.14
CA VAL A 801 -64.64 -24.98 70.96
C VAL A 801 -66.08 -25.41 71.20
N MET A 802 -67.01 -24.87 70.41
CA MET A 802 -68.44 -25.22 70.41
C MET A 802 -69.10 -25.15 71.80
N ASP A 803 -68.64 -24.25 72.67
CA ASP A 803 -69.04 -24.18 74.09
C ASP A 803 -70.56 -24.07 74.28
N GLU A 804 -71.23 -23.16 73.57
CA GLU A 804 -72.69 -23.00 73.59
C GLU A 804 -73.41 -24.31 73.19
N LEU A 805 -73.01 -24.92 72.06
CA LEU A 805 -73.61 -26.15 71.52
C LEU A 805 -73.38 -27.37 72.42
N ILE A 806 -72.16 -27.54 72.95
CA ILE A 806 -71.80 -28.63 73.85
C ILE A 806 -72.62 -28.52 75.13
N ASN A 807 -72.76 -27.32 75.70
CA ASN A 807 -73.55 -27.12 76.91
C ASN A 807 -75.05 -27.36 76.68
N GLU A 808 -75.61 -26.97 75.53
CA GLU A 808 -77.02 -27.26 75.19
C GLU A 808 -77.30 -28.78 75.07
N GLU A 809 -76.43 -29.52 74.37
CA GLU A 809 -76.52 -30.98 74.25
C GLU A 809 -76.29 -31.68 75.60
N LEU A 810 -75.32 -31.20 76.40
CA LEU A 810 -75.06 -31.73 77.74
C LEU A 810 -76.22 -31.52 78.70
N GLU A 811 -76.82 -30.32 78.76
CA GLU A 811 -77.96 -30.07 79.65
C GLU A 811 -79.17 -30.93 79.25
N THR A 812 -79.43 -31.06 77.95
CA THR A 812 -80.47 -31.94 77.41
C THR A 812 -80.23 -33.41 77.82
N PHE A 813 -79.00 -33.90 77.67
CA PHE A 813 -78.60 -35.23 78.10
C PHE A 813 -78.67 -35.40 79.63
N ASN A 814 -78.17 -34.45 80.40
CA ASN A 814 -78.10 -34.50 81.86
C ASN A 814 -79.48 -34.44 82.53
N SER A 815 -80.43 -33.66 82.00
CA SER A 815 -81.81 -33.66 82.48
C SER A 815 -82.44 -35.04 82.26
N ARG A 816 -82.38 -35.54 81.02
CA ARG A 816 -82.93 -36.85 80.66
C ARG A 816 -82.29 -38.00 81.44
N TRP A 817 -80.97 -37.95 81.65
CA TRP A 817 -80.23 -38.92 82.46
C TRP A 817 -80.73 -38.91 83.90
N ARG A 818 -80.86 -37.73 84.52
CA ARG A 818 -81.32 -37.59 85.90
C ARG A 818 -82.75 -38.09 86.06
N GLU A 819 -83.66 -37.66 85.19
CA GLU A 819 -85.07 -38.07 85.22
C GLU A 819 -85.23 -39.59 85.11
N LEU A 820 -84.60 -40.22 84.11
CA LEU A 820 -84.70 -41.67 83.91
C LEU A 820 -83.96 -42.47 84.99
N HIS A 821 -82.85 -41.96 85.53
CA HIS A 821 -82.11 -42.62 86.61
C HIS A 821 -82.86 -42.53 87.95
N GLU A 822 -83.41 -41.35 88.30
CA GLU A 822 -84.25 -41.19 89.50
C GLU A 822 -85.52 -42.04 89.41
N GLU A 823 -86.15 -42.11 88.23
CA GLU A 823 -87.29 -42.99 87.99
C GLU A 823 -86.90 -44.47 88.08
N ALA A 824 -85.74 -44.87 87.56
CA ALA A 824 -85.24 -46.24 87.68
C ALA A 824 -84.97 -46.64 89.14
N VAL A 825 -84.28 -45.80 89.91
CA VAL A 825 -84.07 -46.01 91.36
C VAL A 825 -85.42 -46.07 92.11
N ARG A 826 -86.38 -45.20 91.77
CA ARG A 826 -87.72 -45.20 92.35
C ARG A 826 -88.46 -46.50 92.02
N ARG A 827 -88.36 -46.98 90.79
CA ARG A 827 -88.99 -48.22 90.33
C ARG A 827 -88.36 -49.45 90.97
N GLN A 828 -87.03 -49.51 91.04
CA GLN A 828 -86.26 -50.53 91.75
C GLN A 828 -86.75 -50.65 93.20
N LYS A 829 -86.77 -49.53 93.94
CA LYS A 829 -87.26 -49.49 95.32
C LYS A 829 -88.72 -49.91 95.50
N LEU A 830 -89.58 -49.63 94.51
CA LEU A 830 -90.96 -50.12 94.51
C LEU A 830 -91.05 -51.62 94.21
N LEU A 831 -90.19 -52.16 93.34
CA LEU A 831 -90.09 -53.60 93.08
C LEU A 831 -89.55 -54.33 94.32
N GLU A 832 -88.52 -53.81 94.99
CA GLU A 832 -87.99 -54.30 96.27
C GLU A 832 -89.08 -54.36 97.36
N GLN A 833 -89.91 -53.31 97.48
CA GLN A 833 -91.03 -53.30 98.42
C GLN A 833 -92.14 -54.27 98.01
N SER A 834 -92.41 -54.38 96.70
CA SER A 834 -93.42 -55.28 96.15
C SER A 834 -93.02 -56.76 96.31
N ILE A 835 -91.76 -57.12 96.12
CA ILE A 835 -91.27 -58.50 96.34
C ILE A 835 -91.28 -58.85 97.83
N GLN A 836 -90.90 -57.92 98.72
CA GLN A 836 -91.02 -58.12 100.17
C GLN A 836 -92.48 -58.37 100.57
N SER A 837 -93.43 -57.59 100.04
CA SER A 837 -94.86 -57.76 100.31
C SER A 837 -95.42 -59.06 99.70
N ALA A 838 -95.05 -59.40 98.47
CA ALA A 838 -95.44 -60.66 97.82
C ALA A 838 -94.97 -61.88 98.63
N GLN A 839 -93.71 -61.87 99.11
CA GLN A 839 -93.17 -62.91 99.99
C GLN A 839 -93.88 -62.98 101.35
N GLU A 840 -94.40 -61.87 101.90
CA GLU A 840 -95.25 -61.89 103.10
C GLU A 840 -96.65 -62.45 102.82
N ILE A 841 -97.22 -62.17 101.65
CA ILE A 841 -98.49 -62.74 101.19
C ILE A 841 -98.36 -64.25 100.97
N GLU A 842 -97.27 -64.73 100.35
CA GLU A 842 -96.99 -66.17 100.23
C GLU A 842 -96.82 -66.86 101.58
N LYS A 843 -96.05 -66.26 102.51
CA LYS A 843 -95.89 -66.79 103.89
C LYS A 843 -97.23 -66.89 104.62
N SER A 844 -98.10 -65.89 104.46
CA SER A 844 -99.42 -65.88 105.12
C SER A 844 -100.44 -66.80 104.43
N LEU A 845 -100.39 -66.97 103.11
CA LEU A 845 -101.10 -68.04 102.39
C LEU A 845 -100.67 -69.43 102.87
N HIS A 846 -99.36 -69.68 103.02
CA HIS A 846 -98.84 -70.96 103.51
C HIS A 846 -99.33 -71.26 104.94
N LEU A 847 -99.41 -70.26 105.82
CA LEU A 847 -99.99 -70.36 107.16
C LEU A 847 -101.51 -70.65 107.14
N ILE A 848 -102.26 -70.06 106.21
CA ILE A 848 -103.68 -70.37 106.02
C ILE A 848 -103.84 -71.82 105.52
N GLN A 849 -102.99 -72.26 104.58
CA GLN A 849 -102.97 -73.63 104.05
C GLN A 849 -102.72 -74.66 105.17
N GLU A 850 -101.74 -74.42 106.05
CA GLU A 850 -101.51 -75.25 107.24
C GLU A 850 -102.73 -75.29 108.17
N SER A 851 -103.37 -74.14 108.42
CA SER A 851 -104.59 -74.09 109.26
C SER A 851 -105.77 -74.87 108.68
N LEU A 852 -105.93 -74.85 107.35
CA LEU A 852 -106.94 -75.62 106.62
C LEU A 852 -106.66 -77.13 106.71
N THR A 853 -105.43 -77.58 106.48
CA THR A 853 -105.07 -79.01 106.60
C THR A 853 -105.22 -79.54 108.04
N LEU A 854 -105.09 -78.69 109.06
CA LEU A 854 -105.38 -79.06 110.45
C LEU A 854 -106.88 -79.26 110.71
N ILE A 855 -107.73 -78.38 110.17
CA ILE A 855 -109.20 -78.50 110.26
C ILE A 855 -109.68 -79.74 109.49
N ASP A 856 -109.10 -80.00 108.31
CA ASP A 856 -109.44 -81.16 107.48
C ASP A 856 -109.05 -82.49 108.16
N LYS A 857 -107.91 -82.52 108.86
CA LYS A 857 -107.54 -83.63 109.77
C LYS A 857 -108.52 -83.84 110.92
N GLN A 858 -109.10 -82.76 111.49
CA GLN A 858 -110.11 -82.89 112.53
C GLN A 858 -111.45 -83.39 111.99
N LEU A 859 -111.87 -82.94 110.80
CA LEU A 859 -113.08 -83.44 110.13
C LEU A 859 -112.94 -84.91 109.73
N ALA A 860 -111.78 -85.33 109.22
CA ALA A 860 -111.49 -86.72 108.90
C ALA A 860 -111.58 -87.64 110.14
N ALA A 861 -111.15 -87.17 111.32
CA ALA A 861 -111.26 -87.92 112.57
C ALA A 861 -112.73 -88.13 113.00
N TYR A 862 -113.60 -87.12 112.85
CA TYR A 862 -115.02 -87.24 113.21
C TYR A 862 -115.81 -88.20 112.30
N ILE A 863 -115.39 -88.39 111.04
CA ILE A 863 -116.07 -89.29 110.10
C ILE A 863 -115.78 -90.79 110.41
N ALA A 864 -114.67 -91.09 111.09
CA ALA A 864 -114.26 -92.47 111.39
C ALA A 864 -115.13 -93.18 112.46
N ASP A 865 -115.66 -92.45 113.45
CA ASP A 865 -116.23 -93.02 114.69
C ASP A 865 -117.76 -93.22 114.71
N LYS A 866 -118.48 -92.86 113.63
CA LYS A 866 -119.93 -93.12 113.41
C LYS A 866 -120.85 -92.96 114.64
N VAL A 867 -120.96 -91.74 115.17
CA VAL A 867 -121.96 -91.37 116.18
C VAL A 867 -123.17 -90.69 115.54
N ASP A 868 -124.37 -91.07 115.98
CA ASP A 868 -125.66 -90.62 115.41
C ASP A 868 -126.20 -89.33 116.08
N ALA A 869 -127.15 -88.66 115.42
CA ALA A 869 -127.47 -87.23 115.53
C ALA A 869 -128.12 -86.74 116.85
N ALA A 870 -127.99 -87.48 117.97
CA ALA A 870 -128.56 -87.14 119.28
C ALA A 870 -127.55 -87.03 120.43
N GLN A 871 -126.25 -87.27 120.19
CA GLN A 871 -125.18 -87.02 121.18
C GLN A 871 -124.02 -86.21 120.60
N MET A 872 -124.33 -84.97 120.20
CA MET A 872 -123.32 -83.90 120.11
C MET A 872 -122.83 -83.53 121.52
N PRO A 873 -121.51 -83.44 121.79
CA PRO A 873 -121.00 -82.81 123.00
C PRO A 873 -121.44 -81.34 123.10
N GLN A 874 -121.74 -80.88 124.32
CA GLN A 874 -122.25 -79.52 124.58
C GLN A 874 -121.24 -78.37 124.30
N GLU A 875 -120.08 -78.67 123.74
CA GLU A 875 -119.08 -77.69 123.31
C GLU A 875 -119.42 -77.03 121.96
N ALA A 876 -120.38 -77.59 121.21
CA ALA A 876 -120.92 -76.99 119.99
C ALA A 876 -121.94 -75.85 120.21
N GLN A 877 -122.36 -75.57 121.46
CA GLN A 877 -123.28 -74.45 121.77
C GLN A 877 -122.73 -73.38 122.73
N TYR A 878 -121.46 -73.49 123.17
CA TYR A 878 -120.80 -72.47 123.99
C TYR A 878 -119.40 -72.03 123.50
N VAL A 879 -119.13 -72.11 122.20
CA VAL A 879 -118.07 -71.29 121.54
C VAL A 879 -118.64 -70.40 120.43
N ASN A 880 -119.83 -69.86 120.67
CA ASN A 880 -120.16 -68.55 120.13
C ASN A 880 -119.32 -67.49 120.89
N THR A 881 -118.96 -66.37 120.23
CA THR A 881 -118.28 -65.21 120.86
C THR A 881 -116.96 -65.45 121.63
N THR A 882 -115.84 -65.66 120.92
CA THR A 882 -114.63 -64.78 121.05
C THR A 882 -113.49 -65.10 120.06
N ARG A 883 -113.25 -66.36 119.67
CA ARG A 883 -112.09 -66.71 118.81
C ARG A 883 -112.37 -66.57 117.32
N HIS A 884 -113.49 -67.11 116.82
CA HIS A 884 -113.92 -66.95 115.42
C HIS A 884 -114.16 -65.49 115.02
N LYS A 885 -114.68 -64.64 115.94
CA LYS A 885 -114.85 -63.20 115.68
C LYS A 885 -113.54 -62.40 115.62
N ARG A 886 -112.38 -62.95 116.02
CA ARG A 886 -111.06 -62.32 115.74
C ARG A 886 -110.51 -62.76 114.39
N MET A 887 -110.54 -64.04 114.05
CA MET A 887 -110.08 -64.48 112.72
C MET A 887 -110.98 -63.96 111.59
N LEU A 888 -112.30 -64.05 111.70
CA LEU A 888 -113.20 -63.48 110.69
C LEU A 888 -113.24 -61.95 110.71
N LYS A 889 -112.99 -61.25 111.83
CA LYS A 889 -112.75 -59.79 111.75
C LYS A 889 -111.37 -59.44 111.19
N SER A 890 -110.34 -60.27 111.35
CA SER A 890 -109.04 -60.01 110.72
C SER A 890 -109.12 -60.26 109.22
N SER A 891 -109.69 -61.39 108.78
CA SER A 891 -109.91 -61.68 107.35
C SER A 891 -110.96 -60.80 106.70
N MET A 892 -112.04 -60.39 107.40
CA MET A 892 -112.98 -59.40 106.85
C MET A 892 -112.48 -57.96 106.99
N SER A 893 -111.55 -57.62 107.90
CA SER A 893 -110.82 -56.34 107.78
C SER A 893 -109.97 -56.41 106.52
N LEU A 894 -109.11 -57.41 106.38
CA LEU A 894 -108.27 -57.58 105.18
C LEU A 894 -109.07 -57.64 103.85
N CYS A 895 -110.28 -58.23 103.84
CA CYS A 895 -111.15 -58.21 102.64
C CYS A 895 -111.97 -56.93 102.46
N VAL A 896 -112.34 -56.19 103.52
CA VAL A 896 -113.04 -54.89 103.40
C VAL A 896 -112.04 -53.76 103.12
N ASP A 897 -110.84 -53.84 103.68
CA ASP A 897 -109.70 -53.00 103.35
C ASP A 897 -109.24 -53.27 101.90
N GLY A 898 -109.25 -54.54 101.44
CA GLY A 898 -109.04 -54.91 100.03
C GLY A 898 -110.16 -54.43 99.08
N ALA A 899 -111.41 -54.40 99.54
CA ALA A 899 -112.54 -53.82 98.78
C ALA A 899 -112.44 -52.28 98.69
N HIS A 900 -112.00 -51.61 99.77
CA HIS A 900 -111.69 -50.19 99.72
C HIS A 900 -110.43 -49.87 98.89
N PHE A 901 -109.46 -50.79 98.82
CA PHE A 901 -108.28 -50.64 97.95
C PHE A 901 -108.65 -50.71 96.47
N THR A 902 -109.52 -51.65 96.07
CA THR A 902 -110.01 -51.78 94.69
C THR A 902 -110.96 -50.65 94.28
N GLN A 903 -111.77 -50.11 95.21
CA GLN A 903 -112.62 -48.95 94.92
C GLN A 903 -111.84 -47.61 94.88
N ASN A 904 -110.74 -47.47 95.63
CA ASN A 904 -109.82 -46.33 95.50
C ASN A 904 -108.92 -46.41 94.24
N MET A 905 -108.44 -47.59 93.84
CA MET A 905 -107.68 -47.76 92.59
C MET A 905 -108.47 -47.29 91.35
N THR A 906 -109.78 -47.53 91.32
CA THR A 906 -110.65 -47.07 90.22
C THR A 906 -110.82 -45.53 90.21
N THR A 907 -110.50 -44.85 91.32
CA THR A 907 -110.57 -43.38 91.44
C THR A 907 -109.21 -42.70 91.20
N LEU A 908 -108.11 -43.47 91.22
CA LEU A 908 -106.75 -43.01 90.88
C LEU A 908 -106.38 -43.26 89.41
N LEU A 909 -107.06 -44.17 88.71
CA LEU A 909 -106.93 -44.42 87.27
C LEU A 909 -107.86 -43.54 86.39
N LEU A 910 -108.51 -42.53 87.00
CA LEU A 910 -109.43 -41.60 86.32
C LEU A 910 -109.11 -40.13 86.64
N ARG A 911 -107.83 -39.81 86.81
CA ARG A 911 -107.34 -38.43 86.92
C ARG A 911 -105.98 -38.24 86.27
#